data_AF-A0A9D7EJX7-F1
#
_entry.id   AF-A0A9D7EJX7-F1
#
_cell.length_a   1.000
_cell.length_b   1.000
_cell.length_c   1.000
_cell.angle_alpha   90.00
_cell.angle_beta   90.00
_cell.angle_gamma   90.00
#
_symmetry.space_group_name_H-M   'P 1'
#
loop_
_entity.id
_entity.type
_entity.pdbx_description
1 polymer ?
#
loop_
_entity_poly.entity_id
_entity_poly.type
_entity_poly.pdbx_seq_one_letter_code
_entity_poly.pdbx_strand_id
1 'polypeptide(L)'
;MDFSPTTVIARCKSILLIAILLLMIGQPVSAVVQPDGSTGGDWWYAKGVLVIKFSDDYSRSSFSVDKQNPQTGFSAVDALFNTYRVNALEKMFVQTEKSLSRGDQDLSGYYRVTFDTTLSLDDAFKEFAALDQVAGVEKVGVHPIDATPNDASFSGLWGLHQANDRDIDAPEAWDIESGDSSILVGAMDTGVQWQHPDLAGASPYINGNVWINWAEYNGFENEDDDGNGYVDDIRGWDWVDVTGQWSGEDGGTPDNNPMDFNGHGTHTAGTMAAITNNSIGVAGVAGGWTPTGGCRVVPLRIGWSQANSSGGETGYVRMDFAAQAFNYATQLGVTAVNCSWGSSNSGGISAAVDNAIANGMVVVTSSGNSGNTTASYLAARTDVLAVASVTSTGAKSSFSNYGTWVDVSAPGSSINSTYSNHGSATYGFLSGTSMASPHVAGLAGLIRSRVPGLSSSEVRDLIVASTDNIDAQNPSYIGMLGTGRINAFTALQSLFSATASADVQIGSAPLSVSFNGSSASVVNTWMWFFGDGDSAAGQNAMHEYTTPGTYDVSLRITGPEGEATEYMPSFVIVHADSIEFVGFNGDAGDPLVCDVRLKNFAPITSLRLPVTYAGNMNITLDSVSYVGTRAADFTSKSTASNDPSSKRFTLQFTDNDGGIPEGDGTLFRMYFRYNATPPLVGLNLVDTTRYSTLLFTINTPVGSYAPAIIPGTLNVAGGLRGDANVDGVLSVSDPVYLINYIFSGGAAPPVYNGDADASTVVNISDAVYLIAHIFSGGPPPPQ
;
A
#
# COMPACT_ATOMS: atom_id res chain seq x y z
N MET A 1 -50.28 24.74 29.33
CA MET A 1 -49.00 24.79 30.05
C MET A 1 -47.97 25.23 29.03
N ASP A 2 -47.67 26.54 29.04
CA ASP A 2 -46.70 27.15 28.13
C ASP A 2 -45.28 26.68 28.48
N PHE A 3 -44.55 26.18 27.49
CA PHE A 3 -43.10 26.06 27.58
C PHE A 3 -42.48 26.88 26.45
N SER A 4 -41.78 27.95 26.83
CA SER A 4 -41.14 28.88 25.90
C SER A 4 -39.84 28.31 25.32
N PRO A 5 -39.44 28.76 24.11
CA PRO A 5 -38.27 28.24 23.37
C PRO A 5 -36.92 28.40 24.08
N THR A 6 -36.84 29.23 25.12
CA THR A 6 -35.60 29.50 25.86
C THR A 6 -35.19 28.34 26.79
N THR A 7 -36.11 27.44 27.17
CA THR A 7 -35.80 26.30 28.04
C THR A 7 -35.15 25.13 27.28
N VAL A 8 -35.37 25.04 25.96
CA VAL A 8 -34.78 24.00 25.09
C VAL A 8 -33.33 24.35 24.73
N ILE A 9 -33.02 25.64 24.51
CA ILE A 9 -31.66 26.09 24.14
C ILE A 9 -30.67 25.97 25.32
N ALA A 10 -31.14 26.14 26.57
CA ALA A 10 -30.30 25.96 27.75
C ALA A 10 -29.95 24.47 28.01
N ARG A 11 -30.86 23.53 27.71
CA ARG A 11 -30.58 22.09 27.83
C ARG A 11 -29.69 21.55 26.70
N CYS A 12 -29.78 22.11 25.49
CA CYS A 12 -28.86 21.74 24.41
C CYS A 12 -27.43 22.26 24.64
N LYS A 13 -27.24 23.42 25.29
CA LYS A 13 -25.88 23.91 25.61
C LYS A 13 -25.19 23.14 26.74
N SER A 14 -25.92 22.60 27.73
CA SER A 14 -25.31 21.74 28.75
C SER A 14 -25.00 20.33 28.25
N ILE A 15 -25.74 19.81 27.27
CA ILE A 15 -25.45 18.50 26.64
C ILE A 15 -24.29 18.63 25.64
N LEU A 16 -24.18 19.75 24.92
CA LEU A 16 -23.07 19.99 23.99
C LEU A 16 -21.74 20.31 24.72
N LEU A 17 -21.78 20.94 25.89
CA LEU A 17 -20.56 21.20 26.69
C LEU A 17 -20.08 19.95 27.45
N ILE A 18 -20.96 19.01 27.79
CA ILE A 18 -20.57 17.71 28.38
C ILE A 18 -20.03 16.77 27.29
N ALA A 19 -20.55 16.84 26.05
CA ALA A 19 -19.99 16.09 24.92
C ALA A 19 -18.60 16.61 24.50
N ILE A 20 -18.35 17.92 24.57
CA ILE A 20 -17.04 18.51 24.21
C ILE A 20 -15.99 18.35 25.33
N LEU A 21 -16.39 18.25 26.61
CA LEU A 21 -15.45 17.97 27.71
C LEU A 21 -15.10 16.48 27.87
N LEU A 22 -15.89 15.56 27.30
CA LEU A 22 -15.57 14.13 27.21
C LEU A 22 -14.66 13.78 26.02
N LEU A 23 -14.42 14.73 25.11
CA LEU A 23 -13.51 14.61 23.96
C LEU A 23 -12.06 15.06 24.24
N MET A 24 -11.73 15.43 25.50
CA MET A 24 -10.37 15.84 25.92
C MET A 24 -9.86 15.08 27.16
N ILE A 25 -10.20 13.80 27.28
CA ILE A 25 -9.46 12.89 28.15
C ILE A 25 -9.06 11.74 27.25
N GLY A 26 -7.77 11.67 26.90
CA GLY A 26 -7.21 10.61 26.08
C GLY A 26 -7.63 9.25 26.63
N GLN A 27 -8.62 8.65 25.98
CA GLN A 27 -8.92 7.24 26.15
C GLN A 27 -7.81 6.48 25.42
N PRO A 28 -7.24 5.42 26.00
CA PRO A 28 -6.36 4.55 25.25
C PRO A 28 -7.12 4.04 24.02
N VAL A 29 -6.43 4.07 22.89
CA VAL A 29 -6.90 3.53 21.61
C VAL A 29 -7.41 2.11 21.87
N SER A 30 -8.73 1.91 21.86
CA SER A 30 -9.29 0.56 21.87
C SER A 30 -8.78 -0.15 20.63
N ALA A 31 -8.12 -1.29 20.84
CA ALA A 31 -7.60 -2.14 19.78
C ALA A 31 -8.71 -2.41 18.76
N VAL A 32 -8.45 -2.04 17.51
CA VAL A 32 -9.31 -2.44 16.40
C VAL A 32 -9.15 -3.94 16.25
N VAL A 33 -10.24 -4.67 16.43
CA VAL A 33 -10.30 -6.13 16.29
C VAL A 33 -10.22 -6.44 14.79
N GLN A 34 -9.01 -6.69 14.28
CA GLN A 34 -8.77 -7.15 12.90
C GLN A 34 -8.46 -8.64 12.89
N PRO A 35 -8.88 -9.43 11.89
CA PRO A 35 -8.45 -10.81 11.69
C PRO A 35 -6.92 -10.95 11.58
N ASP A 36 -6.33 -11.99 12.16
CA ASP A 36 -4.89 -12.27 12.10
C ASP A 36 -4.47 -13.19 10.94
N GLY A 37 -5.45 -13.64 10.13
CA GLY A 37 -5.25 -14.55 9.00
C GLY A 37 -5.00 -16.01 9.39
N SER A 38 -4.95 -16.35 10.68
CA SER A 38 -4.87 -17.74 11.15
C SER A 38 -6.28 -18.30 11.34
N THR A 39 -6.59 -19.42 10.68
CA THR A 39 -7.93 -20.04 10.73
C THR A 39 -8.05 -20.93 11.97
N GLY A 40 -9.08 -20.66 12.77
CA GLY A 40 -9.44 -21.42 13.96
C GLY A 40 -10.49 -22.50 13.70
N GLY A 41 -10.64 -22.97 12.45
CA GLY A 41 -11.85 -23.64 11.99
C GLY A 41 -13.02 -22.65 11.96
N ASP A 42 -13.63 -22.42 10.81
CA ASP A 42 -14.80 -21.55 10.56
C ASP A 42 -14.74 -20.08 11.05
N TRP A 43 -13.62 -19.59 11.59
CA TRP A 43 -13.46 -18.20 12.06
C TRP A 43 -11.99 -17.77 12.16
N TRP A 44 -11.78 -16.45 12.21
CA TRP A 44 -10.46 -15.82 12.39
C TRP A 44 -10.16 -15.54 13.86
N TYR A 45 -8.91 -15.13 14.18
CA TYR A 45 -8.57 -14.58 15.49
C TYR A 45 -8.27 -13.09 15.43
N ALA A 46 -8.55 -12.37 16.53
CA ALA A 46 -8.22 -10.95 16.66
C ALA A 46 -6.70 -10.75 16.77
N LYS A 47 -6.14 -10.04 15.79
CA LYS A 47 -4.72 -9.76 15.66
C LYS A 47 -4.21 -8.93 16.84
N GLY A 48 -3.13 -9.38 17.45
CA GLY A 48 -2.50 -8.69 18.58
C GLY A 48 -3.33 -8.70 19.86
N VAL A 49 -4.32 -9.60 19.99
CA VAL A 49 -5.19 -9.67 21.17
C VAL A 49 -5.21 -11.09 21.73
N LEU A 50 -4.89 -11.22 23.02
CA LEU A 50 -5.09 -12.44 23.80
C LEU A 50 -6.03 -12.17 24.97
N VAL A 51 -6.77 -13.20 25.37
CA VAL A 51 -7.44 -13.25 26.67
C VAL A 51 -6.61 -14.12 27.59
N ILE A 52 -6.13 -13.54 28.69
CA ILE A 52 -5.34 -14.23 29.69
C ILE A 52 -6.17 -14.36 30.96
N LYS A 53 -6.33 -15.59 31.42
CA LYS A 53 -6.80 -15.88 32.78
C LYS A 53 -5.61 -16.01 33.70
N PHE A 54 -5.43 -15.06 34.62
CA PHE A 54 -4.42 -15.15 35.66
C PHE A 54 -4.87 -16.07 36.80
N SER A 55 -3.95 -16.89 37.33
CA SER A 55 -4.24 -17.82 38.41
C SER A 55 -4.69 -17.10 39.68
N ASP A 56 -5.66 -17.70 40.38
CA ASP A 56 -6.20 -17.17 41.64
C ASP A 56 -5.24 -17.38 42.82
N ASP A 57 -4.17 -18.17 42.63
CA ASP A 57 -3.11 -18.37 43.63
C ASP A 57 -2.21 -17.13 43.79
N TYR A 58 -2.34 -16.14 42.91
CA TYR A 58 -1.51 -14.95 42.88
C TYR A 58 -2.33 -13.66 43.04
N SER A 59 -1.84 -12.73 43.87
CA SER A 59 -2.49 -11.44 44.04
C SER A 59 -2.38 -10.57 42.79
N ARG A 60 -3.52 -10.06 42.31
CA ARG A 60 -3.61 -9.17 41.14
C ARG A 60 -3.65 -7.68 41.52
N SER A 61 -3.44 -7.35 42.80
CA SER A 61 -3.54 -5.97 43.32
C SER A 61 -2.49 -5.00 42.76
N SER A 62 -1.42 -5.52 42.16
CA SER A 62 -0.32 -4.75 41.55
C SER A 62 -0.53 -4.42 40.07
N PHE A 63 -1.62 -4.89 39.44
CA PHE A 63 -1.82 -4.75 38.00
C PHE A 63 -2.11 -3.29 37.64
N SER A 64 -1.40 -2.76 36.64
CA SER A 64 -1.69 -1.44 36.05
C SER A 64 -2.53 -1.59 34.78
N VAL A 65 -3.85 -1.67 34.99
CA VAL A 65 -4.88 -1.94 33.96
C VAL A 65 -5.29 -0.72 33.12
N ASP A 66 -4.72 0.46 33.34
CA ASP A 66 -5.15 1.73 32.69
C ASP A 66 -3.94 2.63 32.30
N LYS A 67 -2.84 2.05 31.78
CA LYS A 67 -1.62 2.81 31.44
C LYS A 67 -1.04 2.42 30.08
N GLN A 68 -0.41 3.37 29.38
CA GLN A 68 0.38 3.19 28.14
C GLN A 68 1.57 2.22 28.28
N ASN A 69 1.84 1.70 29.49
CA ASN A 69 2.85 0.68 29.75
C ASN A 69 2.36 -0.22 30.90
N PRO A 70 1.51 -1.22 30.60
CA PRO A 70 0.92 -2.08 31.61
C PRO A 70 1.97 -2.95 32.30
N GLN A 71 1.76 -3.24 33.58
CA GLN A 71 2.61 -4.07 34.42
C GLN A 71 1.74 -4.88 35.36
N THR A 72 2.16 -6.11 35.62
CA THR A 72 1.50 -7.04 36.54
C THR A 72 2.23 -7.12 37.88
N GLY A 73 3.52 -6.77 37.91
CA GLY A 73 4.39 -6.98 39.06
C GLY A 73 4.98 -8.40 39.11
N PHE A 74 4.64 -9.26 38.15
CA PHE A 74 5.27 -10.56 37.98
C PHE A 74 6.38 -10.44 36.94
N SER A 75 7.63 -10.62 37.36
CA SER A 75 8.81 -10.39 36.51
C SER A 75 8.79 -11.21 35.21
N ALA A 76 8.23 -12.42 35.23
CA ALA A 76 8.12 -13.27 34.04
C ALA A 76 7.04 -12.79 33.05
N VAL A 77 5.89 -12.35 33.56
CA VAL A 77 4.80 -11.79 32.75
C VAL A 77 5.21 -10.43 32.18
N ASP A 78 5.82 -9.58 33.01
CA ASP A 78 6.27 -8.24 32.62
C ASP A 78 7.44 -8.32 31.60
N ALA A 79 8.25 -9.37 31.64
CA ALA A 79 9.25 -9.64 30.60
C ALA A 79 8.58 -9.90 29.24
N LEU A 80 7.55 -10.75 29.20
CA LEU A 80 6.78 -10.98 27.96
C LEU A 80 6.01 -9.73 27.53
N PHE A 81 5.51 -8.91 28.45
CA PHE A 81 4.86 -7.63 28.10
C PHE A 81 5.82 -6.71 27.33
N ASN A 82 7.10 -6.68 27.72
CA ASN A 82 8.13 -5.94 27.00
C ASN A 82 8.46 -6.60 25.64
N THR A 83 8.63 -7.93 25.60
CA THR A 83 8.91 -8.67 24.35
C THR A 83 7.83 -8.43 23.30
N TYR A 84 6.56 -8.53 23.69
CA TYR A 84 5.43 -8.37 22.79
C TYR A 84 4.96 -6.92 22.64
N ARG A 85 5.63 -5.97 23.30
CA ARG A 85 5.27 -4.54 23.29
C ARG A 85 3.78 -4.33 23.63
N VAL A 86 3.34 -4.97 24.72
CA VAL A 86 1.97 -4.88 25.23
C VAL A 86 1.65 -3.42 25.53
N ASN A 87 0.58 -2.92 24.93
CA ASN A 87 0.17 -1.52 25.02
C ASN A 87 -1.12 -1.33 25.81
N ALA A 88 -1.89 -2.39 26.05
CA ALA A 88 -3.06 -2.36 26.94
C ALA A 88 -3.24 -3.70 27.68
N LEU A 89 -3.67 -3.58 28.94
CA LEU A 89 -4.13 -4.69 29.78
C LEU A 89 -5.46 -4.26 30.39
N GLU A 90 -6.55 -4.95 30.11
CA GLU A 90 -7.89 -4.50 30.49
C GLU A 90 -8.67 -5.62 31.18
N LYS A 91 -9.39 -5.30 32.26
CA LYS A 91 -10.24 -6.28 32.94
C LYS A 91 -11.50 -6.53 32.10
N MET A 92 -11.75 -7.79 31.71
CA MET A 92 -12.87 -8.10 30.80
C MET A 92 -14.24 -8.00 31.48
N PHE A 93 -14.32 -8.42 32.75
CA PHE A 93 -15.59 -8.52 33.48
C PHE A 93 -15.63 -7.53 34.65
N VAL A 94 -16.08 -6.31 34.36
CA VAL A 94 -16.03 -5.14 35.25
C VAL A 94 -16.97 -5.21 36.48
N GLN A 95 -17.95 -6.13 36.51
CA GLN A 95 -18.95 -6.25 37.59
C GLN A 95 -18.73 -7.43 38.56
N THR A 96 -17.57 -8.09 38.53
CA THR A 96 -17.31 -9.34 39.27
C THR A 96 -16.87 -9.17 40.73
N GLU A 97 -16.75 -7.93 41.24
CA GLU A 97 -16.35 -7.65 42.63
C GLU A 97 -17.50 -7.67 43.64
N LYS A 98 -18.72 -8.03 43.22
CA LYS A 98 -19.78 -8.38 44.17
C LYS A 98 -19.48 -9.77 44.76
N SER A 99 -19.70 -9.91 46.07
CA SER A 99 -19.48 -11.16 46.80
C SER A 99 -20.06 -12.36 46.06
N LEU A 100 -19.19 -13.25 45.57
CA LEU A 100 -19.57 -14.48 44.88
C LEU A 100 -20.45 -15.33 45.81
N SER A 101 -21.59 -15.79 45.30
CA SER A 101 -22.45 -16.75 46.00
C SER A 101 -21.93 -18.18 45.79
N ARG A 102 -22.41 -19.13 46.61
CA ARG A 102 -22.01 -20.53 46.49
C ARG A 102 -22.45 -21.11 45.14
N GLY A 103 -21.51 -21.28 44.22
CA GLY A 103 -21.72 -21.82 42.87
C GLY A 103 -21.36 -20.85 41.73
N ASP A 104 -21.13 -19.58 42.03
CA ASP A 104 -20.70 -18.59 41.04
C ASP A 104 -19.23 -18.83 40.63
N GLN A 105 -18.93 -18.65 39.34
CA GLN A 105 -17.56 -18.72 38.83
C GLN A 105 -16.88 -17.36 39.02
N ASP A 106 -15.65 -17.37 39.54
CA ASP A 106 -14.83 -16.16 39.59
C ASP A 106 -14.30 -15.84 38.18
N LEU A 107 -14.79 -14.73 37.61
CA LEU A 107 -14.34 -14.21 36.32
C LEU A 107 -13.39 -13.01 36.48
N SER A 108 -13.03 -12.63 37.71
CA SER A 108 -12.19 -11.46 37.98
C SER A 108 -10.75 -11.64 37.49
N GLY A 109 -10.32 -12.88 37.23
CA GLY A 109 -9.00 -13.22 36.71
C GLY A 109 -8.82 -13.09 35.20
N TYR A 110 -9.86 -12.73 34.43
CA TYR A 110 -9.79 -12.61 32.97
C TYR A 110 -9.45 -11.20 32.52
N TYR A 111 -8.37 -11.09 31.77
CA TYR A 111 -7.86 -9.83 31.24
C TYR A 111 -7.64 -9.94 29.73
N ARG A 112 -8.01 -8.88 29.02
CA ARG A 112 -7.67 -8.68 27.62
C ARG A 112 -6.30 -8.02 27.54
N VAL A 113 -5.39 -8.63 26.79
CA VAL A 113 -4.03 -8.15 26.55
C VAL A 113 -3.90 -7.76 25.09
N THR A 114 -3.64 -6.49 24.83
CA THR A 114 -3.38 -5.96 23.49
C THR A 114 -1.89 -5.71 23.32
N PHE A 115 -1.32 -6.25 22.26
CA PHE A 115 0.10 -6.19 21.96
C PHE A 115 0.36 -5.85 20.50
N ASP A 116 1.63 -5.65 20.16
CA ASP A 116 2.03 -5.20 18.83
C ASP A 116 1.63 -6.23 17.76
N THR A 117 0.82 -5.78 16.80
CA THR A 117 0.22 -6.61 15.75
C THR A 117 1.23 -7.11 14.72
N THR A 118 2.46 -6.60 14.71
CA THR A 118 3.56 -7.11 13.87
C THR A 118 4.20 -8.38 14.42
N LEU A 119 3.86 -8.78 15.65
CA LEU A 119 4.40 -9.96 16.32
C LEU A 119 3.44 -11.15 16.25
N SER A 120 3.99 -12.36 16.29
CA SER A 120 3.25 -13.61 16.12
C SER A 120 2.25 -13.85 17.26
N LEU A 121 0.95 -13.96 16.93
CA LEU A 121 -0.10 -14.33 17.89
C LEU A 121 0.11 -15.74 18.44
N ASP A 122 0.59 -16.66 17.62
CA ASP A 122 0.86 -18.05 18.01
C ASP A 122 1.99 -18.17 19.03
N ASP A 123 3.06 -17.39 18.85
CA ASP A 123 4.19 -17.43 19.77
C ASP A 123 3.84 -16.75 21.08
N ALA A 124 3.13 -15.61 21.02
CA ALA A 124 2.57 -14.96 22.20
C ALA A 124 1.67 -15.92 22.99
N PHE A 125 0.73 -16.59 22.30
CA PHE A 125 -0.15 -17.58 22.91
C PHE A 125 0.63 -18.67 23.64
N LYS A 126 1.61 -19.30 22.99
CA LYS A 126 2.42 -20.39 23.57
C LYS A 126 3.24 -19.92 24.77
N GLU A 127 3.88 -18.76 24.66
CA GLU A 127 4.77 -18.23 25.69
C GLU A 127 4.03 -17.76 26.93
N PHE A 128 2.89 -17.07 26.77
CA PHE A 128 2.04 -16.71 27.91
C PHE A 128 1.42 -17.94 28.58
N ALA A 129 1.03 -18.97 27.80
CA ALA A 129 0.47 -20.21 28.33
C ALA A 129 1.48 -21.06 29.13
N ALA A 130 2.78 -20.79 28.99
CA ALA A 130 3.84 -21.48 29.71
C ALA A 130 4.16 -20.87 31.09
N LEU A 131 3.56 -19.73 31.47
CA LEU A 131 3.85 -19.05 32.73
C LEU A 131 3.01 -19.59 33.89
N ASP A 132 3.66 -19.86 35.04
CA ASP A 132 2.98 -20.35 36.26
C ASP A 132 1.89 -19.41 36.80
N GLN A 133 1.98 -18.12 36.50
CA GLN A 133 1.02 -17.09 36.91
C GLN A 133 -0.25 -17.07 36.03
N VAL A 134 -0.23 -17.79 34.91
CA VAL A 134 -1.30 -17.82 33.91
C VAL A 134 -2.02 -19.17 34.01
N ALA A 135 -3.30 -19.12 34.37
CA ALA A 135 -4.17 -20.30 34.45
C ALA A 135 -4.79 -20.70 33.09
N GLY A 136 -4.77 -19.78 32.11
CA GLY A 136 -5.23 -20.06 30.76
C GLY A 136 -4.96 -18.88 29.82
N VAL A 137 -4.77 -19.20 28.54
CA VAL A 137 -4.65 -18.22 27.45
C VAL A 137 -5.61 -18.64 26.35
N GLU A 138 -6.32 -17.68 25.80
CA GLU A 138 -7.25 -17.85 24.70
C GLU A 138 -6.94 -16.82 23.61
N LYS A 139 -6.94 -17.25 22.36
CA LYS A 139 -7.04 -16.34 21.22
C LYS A 139 -8.51 -15.92 21.06
N VAL A 140 -8.76 -14.68 20.69
CA VAL A 140 -10.13 -14.16 20.55
C VAL A 140 -10.65 -14.46 19.16
N GLY A 141 -11.66 -15.33 19.03
CA GLY A 141 -12.32 -15.61 17.75
C GLY A 141 -13.08 -14.37 17.23
N VAL A 142 -12.96 -14.09 15.94
CA VAL A 142 -13.70 -13.06 15.20
C VAL A 142 -14.57 -13.80 14.20
N HIS A 143 -15.88 -13.66 14.37
CA HIS A 143 -16.87 -14.30 13.51
C HIS A 143 -17.53 -13.25 12.60
N PRO A 144 -17.67 -13.52 11.29
CA PRO A 144 -18.58 -12.76 10.43
C PRO A 144 -20.04 -12.97 10.86
N ILE A 145 -20.94 -12.09 10.40
CA ILE A 145 -22.39 -12.26 10.53
C ILE A 145 -22.88 -12.72 9.17
N ASP A 146 -23.04 -14.02 8.96
CA ASP A 146 -23.26 -14.56 7.62
C ASP A 146 -24.70 -14.33 7.13
N ALA A 147 -24.84 -13.75 5.94
CA ALA A 147 -26.08 -13.85 5.18
C ALA A 147 -26.26 -15.29 4.66
N THR A 148 -27.00 -16.11 5.41
CA THR A 148 -27.45 -17.43 4.92
C THR A 148 -28.77 -17.27 4.16
N PRO A 149 -28.87 -17.70 2.89
CA PRO A 149 -30.09 -17.55 2.13
C PRO A 149 -31.15 -18.57 2.55
N ASN A 150 -32.42 -18.26 2.27
CA ASN A 150 -33.56 -19.10 2.68
C ASN A 150 -33.97 -20.16 1.64
N ASP A 151 -33.16 -20.39 0.60
CA ASP A 151 -33.46 -21.32 -0.48
C ASP A 151 -33.53 -22.77 0.03
N ALA A 152 -34.56 -23.50 -0.41
CA ALA A 152 -34.96 -24.76 0.22
C ALA A 152 -33.87 -25.85 0.18
N SER A 153 -32.99 -25.81 -0.83
CA SER A 153 -31.91 -26.79 -1.02
C SER A 153 -30.54 -26.24 -0.63
N PHE A 154 -30.44 -25.03 -0.05
CA PHE A 154 -29.15 -24.37 0.22
C PHE A 154 -28.21 -25.24 1.06
N SER A 155 -28.75 -25.92 2.09
CA SER A 155 -27.98 -26.86 2.93
C SER A 155 -27.29 -28.02 2.17
N GLY A 156 -27.72 -28.32 0.94
CA GLY A 156 -27.12 -29.33 0.07
C GLY A 156 -26.13 -28.77 -0.95
N LEU A 157 -25.98 -27.44 -1.04
CA LEU A 157 -25.08 -26.76 -1.96
C LEU A 157 -23.68 -26.65 -1.37
N TRP A 158 -23.06 -27.81 -1.12
CA TRP A 158 -21.75 -27.91 -0.46
C TRP A 158 -20.68 -27.05 -1.13
N GLY A 159 -20.77 -26.84 -2.45
CA GLY A 159 -19.80 -26.04 -3.20
C GLY A 159 -19.88 -24.55 -2.89
N LEU A 160 -21.01 -24.08 -2.35
CA LEU A 160 -21.21 -22.70 -1.91
C LEU A 160 -20.89 -22.53 -0.43
N HIS A 161 -21.22 -23.52 0.40
CA HIS A 161 -21.00 -23.49 1.84
C HIS A 161 -21.03 -24.89 2.45
N GLN A 162 -20.05 -25.21 3.29
CA GLN A 162 -20.01 -26.40 4.13
C GLN A 162 -19.08 -26.23 5.34
N ALA A 163 -19.37 -26.96 6.42
CA ALA A 163 -18.66 -26.87 7.71
C ALA A 163 -17.21 -27.38 7.73
N ASN A 164 -16.60 -27.71 6.59
CA ASN A 164 -15.18 -28.10 6.52
C ASN A 164 -14.34 -27.10 5.73
N ASP A 165 -14.94 -25.98 5.31
CA ASP A 165 -14.29 -24.86 4.65
C ASP A 165 -13.64 -25.27 3.31
N ARG A 166 -14.27 -26.22 2.62
CA ARG A 166 -13.84 -26.72 1.30
C ARG A 166 -14.79 -26.30 0.20
N ASP A 167 -15.19 -25.06 0.22
CA ASP A 167 -16.16 -24.45 -0.69
C ASP A 167 -15.62 -23.12 -1.24
N ILE A 168 -16.48 -22.26 -1.76
CA ILE A 168 -16.06 -21.01 -2.39
C ILE A 168 -16.33 -19.79 -1.50
N ASP A 169 -16.72 -19.97 -0.24
CA ASP A 169 -17.09 -18.90 0.70
C ASP A 169 -18.16 -17.96 0.12
N ALA A 170 -19.23 -18.54 -0.44
CA ALA A 170 -20.26 -17.74 -1.10
C ALA A 170 -21.08 -16.88 -0.12
N PRO A 171 -21.54 -17.40 1.04
CA PRO A 171 -22.23 -16.57 2.04
C PRO A 171 -21.42 -15.35 2.50
N GLU A 172 -20.14 -15.56 2.76
CA GLU A 172 -19.20 -14.53 3.19
C GLU A 172 -18.99 -13.50 2.08
N ALA A 173 -18.92 -13.94 0.82
CA ALA A 173 -18.89 -13.06 -0.35
C ALA A 173 -20.18 -12.24 -0.49
N TRP A 174 -21.35 -12.83 -0.22
CA TRP A 174 -22.65 -12.16 -0.36
C TRP A 174 -22.89 -11.05 0.66
N ASP A 175 -22.16 -11.04 1.78
CA ASP A 175 -22.12 -9.89 2.70
C ASP A 175 -21.43 -8.67 2.07
N ILE A 176 -20.60 -8.87 1.04
CA ILE A 176 -19.93 -7.82 0.26
C ILE A 176 -20.73 -7.46 -0.99
N GLU A 177 -21.01 -8.45 -1.84
CA GLU A 177 -21.72 -8.33 -3.11
C GLU A 177 -22.41 -9.66 -3.43
N SER A 178 -23.68 -9.60 -3.85
CA SER A 178 -24.47 -10.79 -4.20
C SER A 178 -24.80 -10.89 -5.70
N GLY A 179 -24.51 -9.86 -6.48
CA GLY A 179 -24.76 -9.75 -7.91
C GLY A 179 -25.49 -8.44 -8.23
N ASP A 180 -25.38 -8.03 -9.51
CA ASP A 180 -26.02 -6.81 -10.02
C ASP A 180 -26.72 -7.12 -11.36
N SER A 181 -27.99 -6.73 -11.45
CA SER A 181 -28.85 -6.90 -12.63
C SER A 181 -28.39 -6.24 -13.93
N SER A 182 -27.43 -5.33 -13.88
CA SER A 182 -26.79 -4.72 -15.05
C SER A 182 -25.68 -5.60 -15.65
N ILE A 183 -25.21 -6.60 -14.92
CA ILE A 183 -24.13 -7.49 -15.37
C ILE A 183 -24.72 -8.71 -16.08
N LEU A 184 -24.21 -8.98 -17.28
CA LEU A 184 -24.65 -10.10 -18.12
C LEU A 184 -23.66 -11.27 -18.05
N VAL A 185 -24.15 -12.47 -17.77
CA VAL A 185 -23.36 -13.73 -17.79
C VAL A 185 -23.94 -14.69 -18.83
N GLY A 186 -23.12 -15.19 -19.76
CA GLY A 186 -23.57 -16.04 -20.86
C GLY A 186 -23.57 -17.53 -20.51
N ALA A 187 -24.71 -18.19 -20.71
CA ALA A 187 -24.85 -19.64 -20.68
C ALA A 187 -24.75 -20.18 -22.12
N MET A 188 -23.53 -20.37 -22.62
CA MET A 188 -23.27 -20.90 -23.97
C MET A 188 -23.26 -22.42 -23.95
N ASP A 189 -24.43 -23.02 -24.17
CA ASP A 189 -24.67 -24.44 -23.90
C ASP A 189 -25.89 -24.98 -24.69
N THR A 190 -26.60 -25.98 -24.17
CA THR A 190 -27.79 -26.60 -24.80
C THR A 190 -29.06 -25.74 -24.76
N GLY A 191 -28.94 -24.51 -24.27
CA GLY A 191 -30.04 -23.58 -24.00
C GLY A 191 -30.25 -23.36 -22.51
N VAL A 192 -31.27 -22.58 -22.15
CA VAL A 192 -31.71 -22.41 -20.76
C VAL A 192 -33.22 -22.61 -20.69
N GLN A 193 -33.69 -23.33 -19.68
CA GLN A 193 -35.09 -23.34 -19.29
C GLN A 193 -35.44 -21.97 -18.71
N TRP A 194 -35.65 -21.00 -19.59
CA TRP A 194 -35.79 -19.59 -19.24
C TRP A 194 -37.10 -19.29 -18.50
N GLN A 195 -38.00 -20.27 -18.36
CA GLN A 195 -39.20 -20.20 -17.51
C GLN A 195 -39.00 -20.84 -16.13
N HIS A 196 -37.80 -21.34 -15.81
CA HIS A 196 -37.53 -21.98 -14.54
C HIS A 196 -37.82 -21.00 -13.39
N PRO A 197 -38.66 -21.31 -12.39
CA PRO A 197 -39.05 -20.35 -11.34
C PRO A 197 -37.86 -19.75 -10.58
N ASP A 198 -36.78 -20.53 -10.46
CA ASP A 198 -35.54 -20.13 -9.78
C ASP A 198 -34.57 -19.30 -10.64
N LEU A 199 -34.88 -19.11 -11.92
CA LEU A 199 -34.13 -18.25 -12.84
C LEU A 199 -35.00 -17.09 -13.31
N ALA A 200 -36.25 -17.38 -13.64
CA ALA A 200 -37.22 -16.47 -14.21
C ALA A 200 -38.13 -15.81 -13.16
N GLY A 201 -37.95 -16.16 -11.88
CA GLY A 201 -38.72 -15.68 -10.74
C GLY A 201 -40.23 -15.94 -10.83
N ALA A 202 -40.99 -15.14 -10.09
CA ALA A 202 -42.46 -15.30 -9.99
C ALA A 202 -43.20 -15.01 -11.31
N SER A 203 -42.56 -14.29 -12.25
CA SER A 203 -43.10 -14.04 -13.58
C SER A 203 -41.99 -14.20 -14.61
N PRO A 204 -42.03 -15.29 -15.42
CA PRO A 204 -40.96 -15.62 -16.35
C PRO A 204 -40.77 -14.60 -17.48
N TYR A 205 -41.65 -13.61 -17.55
CA TYR A 205 -41.67 -12.59 -18.59
C TYR A 205 -40.96 -11.29 -18.20
N ILE A 206 -40.74 -11.00 -16.91
CA ILE A 206 -40.20 -9.70 -16.47
C ILE A 206 -39.33 -9.72 -15.21
N ASN A 207 -39.42 -10.75 -14.37
CA ASN A 207 -38.87 -10.69 -13.01
C ASN A 207 -37.96 -11.88 -12.71
N GLY A 208 -36.69 -11.82 -13.06
CA GLY A 208 -35.73 -12.85 -12.71
C GLY A 208 -34.32 -12.52 -13.15
N ASN A 209 -33.45 -13.52 -13.04
CA ASN A 209 -32.07 -13.50 -13.48
C ASN A 209 -31.91 -13.97 -14.93
N VAL A 210 -32.97 -14.25 -15.70
CA VAL A 210 -32.84 -14.40 -17.16
C VAL A 210 -32.82 -13.02 -17.82
N TRP A 211 -31.87 -12.80 -18.73
CA TRP A 211 -31.75 -11.57 -19.49
C TRP A 211 -32.98 -11.34 -20.39
N ILE A 212 -33.30 -10.06 -20.59
CA ILE A 212 -34.41 -9.61 -21.41
C ILE A 212 -33.88 -8.56 -22.38
N ASN A 213 -34.01 -8.83 -23.68
CA ASN A 213 -33.85 -7.79 -24.68
C ASN A 213 -35.09 -6.88 -24.64
N TRP A 214 -34.97 -5.74 -23.98
CA TRP A 214 -36.08 -4.81 -23.82
C TRP A 214 -36.44 -4.07 -25.11
N ALA A 215 -35.54 -4.02 -26.09
CA ALA A 215 -35.84 -3.46 -27.39
C ALA A 215 -36.86 -4.36 -28.12
N GLU A 216 -36.53 -5.64 -28.30
CA GLU A 216 -37.44 -6.64 -28.89
C GLU A 216 -38.72 -6.84 -28.07
N TYR A 217 -38.63 -6.93 -26.74
CA TYR A 217 -39.80 -7.16 -25.90
C TYR A 217 -40.86 -6.06 -26.04
N ASN A 218 -40.44 -4.82 -26.29
CA ASN A 218 -41.33 -3.67 -26.51
C ASN A 218 -41.52 -3.33 -28.00
N GLY A 219 -40.95 -4.16 -28.87
CA GLY A 219 -40.84 -3.98 -30.31
C GLY A 219 -42.02 -4.54 -31.10
N PHE A 220 -41.78 -4.77 -32.40
CA PHE A 220 -42.77 -5.31 -33.33
C PHE A 220 -42.49 -6.78 -33.65
N GLU A 221 -43.55 -7.59 -33.62
CA GLU A 221 -43.45 -9.03 -33.91
C GLU A 221 -42.87 -9.30 -35.31
N ASN A 222 -41.85 -10.16 -35.38
CA ASN A 222 -41.07 -10.51 -36.57
C ASN A 222 -40.21 -9.36 -37.13
N GLU A 223 -39.84 -8.39 -36.30
CA GLU A 223 -38.85 -7.37 -36.63
C GLU A 223 -37.59 -7.53 -35.76
N ASP A 224 -36.48 -6.92 -36.21
CA ASP A 224 -35.22 -6.83 -35.47
C ASP A 224 -35.13 -5.37 -35.03
N ASP A 225 -35.71 -5.08 -33.86
CA ASP A 225 -35.97 -3.73 -33.37
C ASP A 225 -34.70 -3.02 -32.87
N ASP A 226 -33.73 -3.78 -32.35
CA ASP A 226 -32.42 -3.23 -31.98
C ASP A 226 -31.38 -3.26 -33.13
N GLY A 227 -31.70 -3.93 -34.24
CA GLY A 227 -30.86 -4.02 -35.42
C GLY A 227 -29.60 -4.86 -35.20
N ASN A 228 -29.62 -5.78 -34.25
CA ASN A 228 -28.48 -6.64 -33.91
C ASN A 228 -28.30 -7.83 -34.87
N GLY A 229 -29.26 -8.06 -35.76
CA GLY A 229 -29.28 -9.15 -36.75
C GLY A 229 -30.10 -10.38 -36.34
N TYR A 230 -30.78 -10.34 -35.19
CA TYR A 230 -31.52 -11.45 -34.59
C TYR A 230 -32.96 -11.03 -34.26
N VAL A 231 -33.89 -11.43 -35.12
CA VAL A 231 -35.32 -11.08 -35.03
C VAL A 231 -35.96 -11.61 -33.74
N ASP A 232 -36.60 -10.74 -32.96
CA ASP A 232 -37.34 -11.09 -31.74
C ASP A 232 -36.51 -11.83 -30.68
N ASP A 233 -35.21 -11.59 -30.55
CA ASP A 233 -34.28 -12.25 -29.61
C ASP A 233 -34.47 -11.83 -28.12
N ILE A 234 -35.72 -11.75 -27.68
CA ILE A 234 -36.22 -11.27 -26.37
C ILE A 234 -35.49 -11.88 -25.16
N ARG A 235 -34.92 -13.07 -25.31
CA ARG A 235 -34.21 -13.78 -24.22
C ARG A 235 -32.78 -14.13 -24.56
N GLY A 236 -32.36 -14.06 -25.81
CA GLY A 236 -31.19 -14.76 -26.32
C GLY A 236 -31.56 -15.53 -27.59
N TRP A 237 -30.66 -16.40 -28.07
CA TRP A 237 -30.78 -16.96 -29.41
C TRP A 237 -30.43 -18.45 -29.48
N ASP A 238 -31.03 -19.13 -30.44
CA ASP A 238 -30.76 -20.51 -30.83
C ASP A 238 -30.11 -20.61 -32.21
N TRP A 239 -28.89 -21.15 -32.25
CA TRP A 239 -28.15 -21.41 -33.50
C TRP A 239 -28.32 -22.83 -34.03
N VAL A 240 -29.05 -23.70 -33.34
CA VAL A 240 -29.13 -25.12 -33.66
C VAL A 240 -29.83 -25.34 -35.00
N ASP A 241 -29.06 -25.82 -35.98
CA ASP A 241 -29.56 -26.30 -37.27
C ASP A 241 -28.97 -27.67 -37.58
N VAL A 242 -29.67 -28.72 -37.15
CA VAL A 242 -29.24 -30.11 -37.24
C VAL A 242 -30.38 -31.04 -37.65
N THR A 243 -30.03 -32.27 -37.98
CA THR A 243 -31.01 -33.33 -38.24
C THR A 243 -30.64 -34.58 -37.45
N GLY A 244 -31.65 -35.34 -37.03
CA GLY A 244 -31.45 -36.55 -36.23
C GLY A 244 -31.24 -36.28 -34.74
N GLN A 245 -31.66 -35.11 -34.28
CA GLN A 245 -31.80 -34.77 -32.86
C GLN A 245 -32.76 -35.72 -32.13
N TRP A 246 -32.75 -35.65 -30.80
CA TRP A 246 -33.64 -36.47 -29.98
C TRP A 246 -35.12 -36.16 -30.26
N SER A 247 -35.98 -37.16 -30.07
CA SER A 247 -37.40 -36.99 -30.38
C SER A 247 -38.03 -35.92 -29.49
N GLY A 248 -38.62 -34.90 -30.11
CA GLY A 248 -39.26 -33.77 -29.41
C GLY A 248 -38.34 -32.57 -29.23
N GLU A 249 -37.05 -32.69 -29.53
CA GLU A 249 -36.13 -31.57 -29.48
C GLU A 249 -36.28 -30.66 -30.69
N ASP A 250 -36.23 -29.38 -30.40
CA ASP A 250 -36.09 -28.33 -31.40
C ASP A 250 -34.66 -28.34 -31.93
N GLY A 251 -34.47 -28.96 -33.09
CA GLY A 251 -33.16 -29.06 -33.74
C GLY A 251 -33.12 -28.36 -35.10
N GLY A 252 -34.18 -27.65 -35.48
CA GLY A 252 -34.35 -27.19 -36.86
C GLY A 252 -34.61 -25.70 -36.96
N THR A 253 -33.83 -25.03 -37.82
CA THR A 253 -33.83 -23.58 -38.10
C THR A 253 -33.45 -22.72 -36.89
N PRO A 254 -32.36 -21.94 -36.98
CA PRO A 254 -32.01 -20.97 -35.95
C PRO A 254 -33.13 -19.96 -35.70
N ASP A 255 -33.45 -19.70 -34.43
CA ASP A 255 -34.55 -18.83 -34.03
C ASP A 255 -34.35 -18.17 -32.64
N ASN A 256 -35.38 -17.45 -32.19
CA ASN A 256 -35.38 -16.71 -30.93
C ASN A 256 -35.78 -17.53 -29.70
N ASN A 257 -35.81 -18.87 -29.78
CA ASN A 257 -36.22 -19.72 -28.70
C ASN A 257 -35.05 -20.55 -28.12
N PRO A 258 -34.26 -19.98 -27.19
CA PRO A 258 -33.12 -20.68 -26.60
C PRO A 258 -33.53 -21.68 -25.50
N MET A 259 -34.71 -22.28 -25.60
CA MET A 259 -35.24 -23.22 -24.60
C MET A 259 -34.37 -24.47 -24.49
N ASP A 260 -33.98 -24.81 -23.27
CA ASP A 260 -33.18 -26.01 -23.02
C ASP A 260 -34.03 -27.28 -23.05
N PHE A 261 -33.69 -28.18 -23.96
CA PHE A 261 -34.26 -29.53 -24.00
C PHE A 261 -33.45 -30.52 -23.15
N ASN A 262 -32.12 -30.42 -23.17
CA ASN A 262 -31.22 -31.40 -22.55
C ASN A 262 -31.17 -31.30 -21.02
N GLY A 263 -31.10 -30.07 -20.51
CA GLY A 263 -30.96 -29.74 -19.09
C GLY A 263 -29.57 -29.32 -18.65
N HIS A 264 -28.53 -29.65 -19.42
CA HIS A 264 -27.15 -29.29 -19.09
C HIS A 264 -26.94 -27.78 -19.01
N GLY A 265 -27.41 -27.02 -20.01
CA GLY A 265 -27.31 -25.56 -20.02
C GLY A 265 -28.06 -24.89 -18.87
N THR A 266 -29.28 -25.35 -18.56
CA THR A 266 -30.05 -24.88 -17.40
C THR A 266 -29.28 -25.10 -16.10
N HIS A 267 -28.63 -26.25 -15.93
CA HIS A 267 -27.83 -26.56 -14.74
C HIS A 267 -26.67 -25.61 -14.53
N THR A 268 -25.96 -25.30 -15.61
CA THR A 268 -24.87 -24.31 -15.55
C THR A 268 -25.38 -22.90 -15.28
N ALA A 269 -26.53 -22.51 -15.87
CA ALA A 269 -27.18 -21.23 -15.62
C ALA A 269 -27.59 -21.05 -14.14
N GLY A 270 -28.19 -22.07 -13.53
CA GLY A 270 -28.52 -22.05 -12.10
C GLY A 270 -27.31 -21.95 -11.20
N THR A 271 -26.22 -22.63 -11.54
CA THR A 271 -24.97 -22.56 -10.76
C THR A 271 -24.38 -21.15 -10.81
N MET A 272 -24.45 -20.49 -11.97
CA MET A 272 -24.00 -19.09 -12.11
C MET A 272 -24.88 -18.11 -11.32
N ALA A 273 -26.21 -18.17 -11.52
CA ALA A 273 -27.10 -17.11 -11.06
C ALA A 273 -28.57 -17.55 -10.84
N ALA A 274 -28.82 -18.75 -10.31
CA ALA A 274 -30.12 -19.02 -9.68
C ALA A 274 -30.41 -17.95 -8.63
N ILE A 275 -31.65 -17.50 -8.57
CA ILE A 275 -32.09 -16.41 -7.69
C ILE A 275 -31.87 -16.83 -6.24
N THR A 276 -31.05 -16.08 -5.51
CA THR A 276 -30.78 -16.35 -4.10
C THR A 276 -31.87 -15.73 -3.22
N ASN A 277 -32.17 -16.40 -2.11
CA ASN A 277 -33.08 -15.94 -1.05
C ASN A 277 -34.55 -15.77 -1.50
N ASN A 278 -35.06 -16.71 -2.32
CA ASN A 278 -36.45 -16.70 -2.81
C ASN A 278 -37.34 -17.81 -2.22
N SER A 279 -36.82 -18.58 -1.27
CA SER A 279 -37.48 -19.68 -0.56
C SER A 279 -37.79 -20.94 -1.38
N ILE A 280 -37.27 -21.06 -2.60
CA ILE A 280 -37.39 -22.25 -3.44
C ILE A 280 -36.01 -22.75 -3.85
N GLY A 281 -35.93 -23.99 -4.34
CA GLY A 281 -34.78 -24.43 -5.12
C GLY A 281 -33.39 -24.24 -4.52
N VAL A 282 -32.52 -23.61 -5.30
CA VAL A 282 -31.07 -23.48 -5.11
C VAL A 282 -30.65 -22.01 -5.21
N ALA A 283 -29.43 -21.70 -4.80
CA ALA A 283 -28.81 -20.38 -4.97
C ALA A 283 -27.69 -20.45 -6.02
N GLY A 284 -27.50 -19.38 -6.79
CA GLY A 284 -26.37 -19.23 -7.72
C GLY A 284 -25.30 -18.31 -7.15
N VAL A 285 -24.07 -18.44 -7.63
CA VAL A 285 -22.91 -17.64 -7.15
C VAL A 285 -23.17 -16.13 -7.21
N ALA A 286 -23.76 -15.65 -8.31
CA ALA A 286 -24.14 -14.25 -8.52
C ALA A 286 -25.67 -14.07 -8.67
N GLY A 287 -26.42 -14.83 -7.87
CA GLY A 287 -27.88 -14.89 -7.88
C GLY A 287 -28.60 -13.64 -7.35
N GLY A 288 -27.90 -12.77 -6.63
CA GLY A 288 -28.45 -11.59 -5.94
C GLY A 288 -29.33 -11.94 -4.75
N TRP A 289 -29.38 -11.06 -3.75
CA TRP A 289 -30.18 -11.30 -2.53
C TRP A 289 -31.70 -11.12 -2.69
N THR A 290 -32.14 -10.72 -3.89
CA THR A 290 -33.54 -10.48 -4.22
C THR A 290 -33.85 -11.05 -5.62
N PRO A 291 -35.14 -11.33 -5.94
CA PRO A 291 -35.54 -11.91 -7.23
C PRO A 291 -35.12 -11.16 -8.49
N THR A 292 -34.69 -9.91 -8.37
CA THR A 292 -34.22 -9.09 -9.49
C THR A 292 -32.83 -8.51 -9.24
N GLY A 293 -32.15 -8.91 -8.16
CA GLY A 293 -30.86 -8.33 -7.77
C GLY A 293 -29.66 -8.93 -8.50
N GLY A 294 -29.73 -10.20 -8.92
CA GLY A 294 -28.57 -10.93 -9.43
C GLY A 294 -28.17 -10.60 -10.86
N CYS A 295 -27.02 -11.14 -11.27
CA CYS A 295 -26.57 -11.09 -12.65
C CYS A 295 -27.60 -11.69 -13.60
N ARG A 296 -27.65 -11.17 -14.83
CA ARG A 296 -28.57 -11.64 -15.87
C ARG A 296 -27.91 -12.70 -16.75
N VAL A 297 -28.43 -13.92 -16.68
CA VAL A 297 -28.08 -15.03 -17.55
C VAL A 297 -28.60 -14.76 -18.96
N VAL A 298 -27.70 -14.73 -19.94
CA VAL A 298 -28.02 -14.74 -21.37
C VAL A 298 -27.96 -16.20 -21.86
N PRO A 299 -29.09 -16.86 -22.14
CA PRO A 299 -29.16 -18.12 -22.86
C PRO A 299 -28.56 -18.00 -24.26
N LEU A 300 -27.52 -18.79 -24.53
CA LEU A 300 -26.84 -18.84 -25.82
C LEU A 300 -26.86 -20.30 -26.30
N ARG A 301 -27.92 -20.69 -27.01
CA ARG A 301 -28.17 -22.10 -27.36
C ARG A 301 -27.36 -22.52 -28.59
N ILE A 302 -26.30 -23.29 -28.36
CA ILE A 302 -25.39 -23.80 -29.40
C ILE A 302 -25.39 -25.33 -29.49
N GLY A 303 -26.17 -25.98 -28.64
CA GLY A 303 -26.16 -27.42 -28.44
C GLY A 303 -27.54 -28.05 -28.42
N TRP A 304 -27.56 -29.34 -28.73
CA TRP A 304 -28.76 -30.16 -28.82
C TRP A 304 -28.50 -31.56 -28.25
N SER A 305 -29.56 -32.29 -27.99
CA SER A 305 -29.58 -33.66 -27.51
C SER A 305 -29.68 -34.64 -28.68
N GLN A 306 -28.90 -35.70 -28.64
CA GLN A 306 -28.96 -36.73 -29.67
C GLN A 306 -28.67 -38.09 -29.08
N ALA A 307 -29.26 -39.12 -29.70
CA ALA A 307 -29.00 -40.50 -29.32
C ALA A 307 -27.54 -40.86 -29.65
N ASN A 308 -26.78 -41.24 -28.63
CA ASN A 308 -25.45 -41.80 -28.79
C ASN A 308 -25.52 -43.24 -29.35
N SER A 309 -24.35 -43.81 -29.64
CA SER A 309 -24.23 -45.17 -30.22
C SER A 309 -24.79 -46.29 -29.34
N SER A 310 -25.01 -46.03 -28.04
CA SER A 310 -25.62 -46.97 -27.09
C SER A 310 -27.12 -46.73 -26.91
N GLY A 311 -27.71 -45.78 -27.64
CA GLY A 311 -29.12 -45.38 -27.53
C GLY A 311 -29.45 -44.47 -26.34
N GLY A 312 -28.44 -44.01 -25.59
CA GLY A 312 -28.61 -43.02 -24.54
C GLY A 312 -28.60 -41.60 -25.09
N GLU A 313 -29.17 -40.66 -24.36
CA GLU A 313 -29.16 -39.24 -24.73
C GLU A 313 -27.78 -38.62 -24.43
N THR A 314 -27.30 -37.74 -25.31
CA THR A 314 -26.06 -36.99 -25.11
C THR A 314 -26.21 -35.60 -25.72
N GLY A 315 -25.81 -34.58 -24.98
CA GLY A 315 -25.71 -33.21 -25.47
C GLY A 315 -24.49 -33.05 -26.40
N TYR A 316 -24.68 -32.39 -27.52
CA TYR A 316 -23.66 -32.06 -28.50
C TYR A 316 -23.65 -30.55 -28.73
N VAL A 317 -22.48 -30.00 -29.03
CA VAL A 317 -22.31 -28.60 -29.43
C VAL A 317 -21.57 -28.53 -30.75
N ARG A 318 -21.70 -27.39 -31.44
CA ARG A 318 -21.00 -27.11 -32.70
C ARG A 318 -20.17 -25.85 -32.61
N MET A 319 -18.94 -25.92 -33.13
CA MET A 319 -17.96 -24.83 -32.97
C MET A 319 -18.29 -23.60 -33.83
N ASP A 320 -18.97 -23.79 -34.96
CA ASP A 320 -19.48 -22.69 -35.79
C ASP A 320 -20.68 -21.98 -35.17
N PHE A 321 -21.50 -22.71 -34.40
CA PHE A 321 -22.55 -22.11 -33.57
C PHE A 321 -21.94 -21.35 -32.39
N ALA A 322 -20.97 -21.95 -31.70
CA ALA A 322 -20.22 -21.28 -30.64
C ALA A 322 -19.57 -19.98 -31.11
N ALA A 323 -18.94 -19.98 -32.30
CA ALA A 323 -18.33 -18.77 -32.86
C ALA A 323 -19.34 -17.63 -33.10
N GLN A 324 -20.53 -17.95 -33.60
CA GLN A 324 -21.62 -16.97 -33.78
C GLN A 324 -22.15 -16.47 -32.43
N ALA A 325 -22.34 -17.38 -31.46
CA ALA A 325 -22.77 -17.04 -30.12
C ALA A 325 -21.77 -16.14 -29.38
N PHE A 326 -20.45 -16.34 -29.56
CA PHE A 326 -19.43 -15.44 -29.03
C PHE A 326 -19.55 -14.04 -29.63
N ASN A 327 -19.80 -13.92 -30.93
CA ASN A 327 -20.00 -12.63 -31.58
C ASN A 327 -21.25 -11.92 -31.03
N TYR A 328 -22.36 -12.63 -30.92
CA TYR A 328 -23.60 -12.09 -30.34
C TYR A 328 -23.42 -11.67 -28.87
N ALA A 329 -22.83 -12.53 -28.05
CA ALA A 329 -22.49 -12.19 -26.66
C ALA A 329 -21.59 -10.94 -26.57
N THR A 330 -20.70 -10.74 -27.55
CA THR A 330 -19.85 -9.55 -27.62
C THR A 330 -20.67 -8.29 -27.95
N GLN A 331 -21.62 -8.38 -28.89
CA GLN A 331 -22.52 -7.27 -29.24
C GLN A 331 -23.37 -6.83 -28.06
N LEU A 332 -23.82 -7.79 -27.23
CA LEU A 332 -24.57 -7.50 -26.01
C LEU A 332 -23.72 -6.97 -24.85
N GLY A 333 -22.39 -7.04 -24.93
CA GLY A 333 -21.50 -6.68 -23.83
C GLY A 333 -21.52 -7.69 -22.68
N VAL A 334 -21.67 -8.98 -22.97
CA VAL A 334 -21.60 -10.05 -21.96
C VAL A 334 -20.28 -9.99 -21.20
N THR A 335 -20.37 -9.95 -19.87
CA THR A 335 -19.22 -9.82 -18.98
C THR A 335 -18.40 -11.10 -18.93
N ALA A 336 -19.06 -12.24 -18.76
CA ALA A 336 -18.40 -13.54 -18.67
C ALA A 336 -19.26 -14.60 -19.34
N VAL A 337 -18.64 -15.58 -20.00
CA VAL A 337 -19.36 -16.68 -20.64
C VAL A 337 -18.81 -18.02 -20.18
N ASN A 338 -19.73 -18.92 -19.83
CA ASN A 338 -19.41 -20.28 -19.42
C ASN A 338 -19.49 -21.23 -20.62
N CYS A 339 -18.38 -21.91 -20.91
CA CYS A 339 -18.23 -22.89 -21.97
C CYS A 339 -17.98 -24.28 -21.36
N SER A 340 -19.06 -24.92 -20.92
CA SER A 340 -19.05 -26.22 -20.22
C SER A 340 -18.99 -27.43 -21.16
N TRP A 341 -18.21 -27.31 -22.24
CA TRP A 341 -18.11 -28.28 -23.32
C TRP A 341 -16.69 -28.35 -23.88
N GLY A 342 -16.37 -29.46 -24.56
CA GLY A 342 -15.08 -29.65 -25.22
C GLY A 342 -15.00 -28.90 -26.55
N SER A 343 -13.82 -28.34 -26.87
CA SER A 343 -13.63 -27.47 -28.03
C SER A 343 -12.50 -27.91 -28.97
N SER A 344 -12.63 -27.55 -30.24
CA SER A 344 -11.60 -27.69 -31.27
C SER A 344 -11.40 -26.38 -32.02
N ASN A 345 -10.20 -26.13 -32.56
CA ASN A 345 -9.93 -24.95 -33.37
C ASN A 345 -10.54 -25.08 -34.77
N SER A 346 -11.85 -24.88 -34.87
CA SER A 346 -12.65 -25.04 -36.07
C SER A 346 -13.86 -24.11 -36.02
N GLY A 347 -14.55 -23.92 -37.14
CA GLY A 347 -15.79 -23.14 -37.17
C GLY A 347 -15.64 -21.63 -36.89
N GLY A 348 -14.41 -21.10 -36.88
CA GLY A 348 -14.13 -19.67 -36.63
C GLY A 348 -13.96 -19.30 -35.16
N ILE A 349 -14.01 -20.27 -34.24
CA ILE A 349 -14.00 -20.02 -32.79
C ILE A 349 -12.78 -19.22 -32.29
N SER A 350 -11.59 -19.40 -32.90
CA SER A 350 -10.40 -18.62 -32.53
C SER A 350 -10.65 -17.13 -32.66
N ALA A 351 -11.12 -16.68 -33.83
CA ALA A 351 -11.33 -15.26 -34.11
C ALA A 351 -12.48 -14.68 -33.28
N ALA A 352 -13.54 -15.47 -33.05
CA ALA A 352 -14.67 -15.03 -32.24
C ALA A 352 -14.27 -14.83 -30.76
N VAL A 353 -13.45 -15.75 -30.21
CA VAL A 353 -12.93 -15.63 -28.84
C VAL A 353 -11.94 -14.47 -28.72
N ASP A 354 -11.05 -14.28 -29.70
CA ASP A 354 -10.12 -13.15 -29.72
C ASP A 354 -10.88 -11.82 -29.70
N ASN A 355 -11.97 -11.72 -30.49
CA ASN A 355 -12.84 -10.54 -30.50
C ASN A 355 -13.59 -10.36 -29.16
N ALA A 356 -14.13 -11.43 -28.58
CA ALA A 356 -14.82 -11.37 -27.30
C ALA A 356 -13.91 -10.86 -26.17
N ILE A 357 -12.71 -11.42 -26.06
CA ILE A 357 -11.72 -11.01 -25.04
C ILE A 357 -11.29 -9.56 -25.25
N ALA A 358 -11.04 -9.15 -26.51
CA ALA A 358 -10.67 -7.77 -26.84
C ALA A 358 -11.76 -6.75 -26.48
N ASN A 359 -13.02 -7.17 -26.43
CA ASN A 359 -14.16 -6.36 -26.00
C ASN A 359 -14.53 -6.59 -24.53
N GLY A 360 -13.61 -7.14 -23.74
CA GLY A 360 -13.74 -7.18 -22.28
C GLY A 360 -14.52 -8.37 -21.74
N MET A 361 -14.75 -9.43 -22.52
CA MET A 361 -15.41 -10.66 -22.05
C MET A 361 -14.41 -11.60 -21.35
N VAL A 362 -14.80 -12.15 -20.21
CA VAL A 362 -14.09 -13.25 -19.54
C VAL A 362 -14.62 -14.58 -20.07
N VAL A 363 -13.76 -15.38 -20.72
CA VAL A 363 -14.15 -16.69 -21.23
C VAL A 363 -13.71 -17.76 -20.24
N VAL A 364 -14.67 -18.58 -19.79
CA VAL A 364 -14.45 -19.65 -18.81
C VAL A 364 -14.79 -20.99 -19.46
N THR A 365 -13.90 -21.97 -19.36
CA THR A 365 -14.09 -23.28 -19.98
C THR A 365 -13.78 -24.43 -19.03
N SER A 366 -14.49 -25.53 -19.21
CA SER A 366 -14.27 -26.75 -18.44
C SER A 366 -13.01 -27.50 -18.93
N SER A 367 -12.24 -28.08 -18.00
CA SER A 367 -10.99 -28.80 -18.34
C SER A 367 -11.21 -30.15 -19.05
N GLY A 368 -12.37 -30.77 -18.89
CA GLY A 368 -12.73 -32.06 -19.51
C GLY A 368 -12.81 -33.22 -18.52
N ASN A 369 -13.53 -34.28 -18.88
CA ASN A 369 -13.98 -35.35 -17.97
C ASN A 369 -13.31 -36.73 -18.22
N SER A 370 -12.07 -36.75 -18.73
CA SER A 370 -11.36 -37.98 -19.11
C SER A 370 -10.29 -38.44 -18.11
N GLY A 371 -10.10 -37.71 -17.01
CA GLY A 371 -9.12 -38.03 -15.97
C GLY A 371 -7.67 -38.01 -16.47
N ASN A 372 -7.35 -37.15 -17.44
CA ASN A 372 -6.02 -37.12 -18.07
C ASN A 372 -5.50 -35.69 -18.30
N THR A 373 -4.37 -35.55 -19.00
CA THR A 373 -3.69 -34.27 -19.20
C THR A 373 -3.99 -33.57 -20.53
N THR A 374 -4.97 -34.08 -21.29
CA THR A 374 -5.32 -33.53 -22.61
C THR A 374 -6.24 -32.31 -22.45
N ALA A 375 -5.75 -31.16 -22.90
CA ALA A 375 -6.55 -29.95 -23.01
C ALA A 375 -7.39 -29.94 -24.30
N SER A 376 -8.61 -29.42 -24.22
CA SER A 376 -9.36 -28.99 -25.40
C SER A 376 -8.80 -27.67 -25.94
N TYR A 377 -9.23 -27.22 -27.11
CA TYR A 377 -8.66 -26.01 -27.73
C TYR A 377 -8.75 -24.77 -26.83
N LEU A 378 -9.94 -24.43 -26.32
CA LEU A 378 -10.14 -23.31 -25.41
C LEU A 378 -9.38 -23.49 -24.09
N ALA A 379 -9.40 -24.70 -23.53
CA ALA A 379 -8.71 -24.98 -22.26
C ALA A 379 -7.17 -24.90 -22.38
N ALA A 380 -6.63 -24.98 -23.59
CA ALA A 380 -5.19 -24.81 -23.84
C ALA A 380 -4.77 -23.35 -24.05
N ARG A 381 -5.71 -22.41 -24.14
CA ARG A 381 -5.43 -20.99 -24.35
C ARG A 381 -5.10 -20.32 -23.01
N THR A 382 -4.09 -19.47 -23.00
CA THR A 382 -3.64 -18.74 -21.80
C THR A 382 -4.47 -17.51 -21.45
N ASP A 383 -5.37 -17.10 -22.35
CA ASP A 383 -6.27 -15.95 -22.20
C ASP A 383 -7.72 -16.37 -21.87
N VAL A 384 -7.95 -17.67 -21.65
CA VAL A 384 -9.21 -18.29 -21.25
C VAL A 384 -9.01 -18.98 -19.90
N LEU A 385 -9.99 -18.92 -18.99
CA LEU A 385 -9.94 -19.64 -17.71
C LEU A 385 -10.32 -21.11 -17.86
N ALA A 386 -9.35 -22.00 -17.77
CA ALA A 386 -9.57 -23.45 -17.73
C ALA A 386 -9.81 -23.95 -16.30
N VAL A 387 -10.94 -24.61 -16.08
CA VAL A 387 -11.43 -24.97 -14.74
C VAL A 387 -11.41 -26.48 -14.49
N ALA A 388 -10.65 -26.91 -13.49
CA ALA A 388 -10.67 -28.28 -12.97
C ALA A 388 -11.79 -28.50 -11.93
N SER A 389 -12.22 -29.75 -11.79
CA SER A 389 -13.26 -30.13 -10.83
C SER A 389 -12.67 -30.73 -9.57
N VAL A 390 -13.18 -30.25 -8.42
CA VAL A 390 -12.96 -30.87 -7.11
C VAL A 390 -14.25 -31.42 -6.50
N THR A 391 -14.06 -32.32 -5.53
CA THR A 391 -15.09 -32.93 -4.68
C THR A 391 -15.29 -32.13 -3.39
N SER A 392 -16.32 -32.47 -2.62
CA SER A 392 -16.59 -31.86 -1.30
C SER A 392 -15.47 -32.06 -0.27
N THR A 393 -14.54 -32.97 -0.53
CA THR A 393 -13.33 -33.13 0.30
C THR A 393 -12.16 -32.30 -0.21
N GLY A 394 -12.32 -31.41 -1.19
CA GLY A 394 -11.22 -30.66 -1.82
C GLY A 394 -10.28 -31.51 -2.68
N ALA A 395 -10.52 -32.82 -2.78
CA ALA A 395 -9.77 -33.69 -3.66
C ALA A 395 -10.26 -33.49 -5.10
N LYS A 396 -9.34 -33.52 -6.05
CA LYS A 396 -9.60 -33.56 -7.49
C LYS A 396 -10.63 -34.65 -7.80
N SER A 397 -11.69 -34.29 -8.52
CA SER A 397 -12.66 -35.24 -9.03
C SER A 397 -11.95 -36.26 -9.92
N SER A 398 -12.25 -37.56 -9.78
CA SER A 398 -11.53 -38.62 -10.50
C SER A 398 -11.55 -38.43 -12.02
N PHE A 399 -12.67 -37.96 -12.56
CA PHE A 399 -12.86 -37.65 -13.97
C PHE A 399 -12.19 -36.35 -14.45
N SER A 400 -11.82 -35.42 -13.57
CA SER A 400 -11.31 -34.11 -14.01
C SER A 400 -10.02 -34.29 -14.80
N ASN A 401 -9.92 -33.67 -15.96
CA ASN A 401 -8.63 -33.44 -16.59
C ASN A 401 -7.81 -32.45 -15.74
N TYR A 402 -6.49 -32.49 -15.92
CA TYR A 402 -5.53 -31.76 -15.09
C TYR A 402 -4.24 -31.49 -15.86
N GLY A 403 -3.55 -30.40 -15.57
CA GLY A 403 -2.29 -30.05 -16.24
C GLY A 403 -1.85 -28.65 -15.87
N THR A 404 -0.63 -28.28 -16.27
CA THR A 404 -0.07 -26.93 -16.04
C THR A 404 -0.82 -25.83 -16.79
N TRP A 405 -1.76 -26.20 -17.66
CA TRP A 405 -2.64 -25.32 -18.42
C TRP A 405 -3.98 -25.06 -17.71
N VAL A 406 -4.27 -25.74 -16.60
CA VAL A 406 -5.43 -25.43 -15.76
C VAL A 406 -5.09 -24.18 -14.96
N ASP A 407 -6.02 -23.21 -14.91
CA ASP A 407 -5.82 -21.96 -14.18
C ASP A 407 -6.33 -22.05 -12.74
N VAL A 408 -7.51 -22.64 -12.54
CA VAL A 408 -8.17 -22.77 -11.24
C VAL A 408 -8.98 -24.07 -11.13
N SER A 409 -9.37 -24.42 -9.91
CA SER A 409 -10.29 -25.49 -9.59
C SER A 409 -11.59 -24.95 -8.99
N ALA A 410 -12.70 -25.68 -9.14
CA ALA A 410 -13.97 -25.32 -8.53
C ALA A 410 -14.83 -26.56 -8.22
N PRO A 411 -15.86 -26.45 -7.35
CA PRO A 411 -16.78 -27.54 -7.05
C PRO A 411 -17.44 -28.11 -8.31
N GLY A 412 -17.29 -29.42 -8.56
CA GLY A 412 -17.90 -30.03 -9.76
C GLY A 412 -18.36 -31.47 -9.60
N SER A 413 -18.34 -32.04 -8.39
CA SER A 413 -18.88 -33.36 -8.11
C SER A 413 -20.16 -33.27 -7.27
N SER A 414 -21.23 -33.92 -7.73
CA SER A 414 -22.54 -33.93 -7.07
C SER A 414 -23.06 -32.51 -6.77
N ILE A 415 -23.09 -31.67 -7.81
CA ILE A 415 -23.58 -30.29 -7.73
C ILE A 415 -25.07 -30.30 -8.05
N ASN A 416 -25.89 -29.82 -7.11
CA ASN A 416 -27.32 -29.60 -7.32
C ASN A 416 -27.53 -28.22 -7.97
N SER A 417 -28.38 -28.15 -8.98
CA SER A 417 -28.76 -26.88 -9.61
C SER A 417 -30.15 -27.02 -10.22
N THR A 418 -30.65 -25.92 -10.82
CA THR A 418 -31.79 -25.95 -11.73
C THR A 418 -31.52 -26.91 -12.89
N TYR A 419 -32.56 -27.47 -13.50
CA TYR A 419 -32.42 -28.46 -14.56
C TYR A 419 -33.64 -28.41 -15.49
N SER A 420 -33.43 -28.74 -16.76
CA SER A 420 -34.51 -28.95 -17.72
C SER A 420 -34.64 -30.44 -18.00
N ASN A 421 -35.82 -31.00 -17.77
CA ASN A 421 -36.16 -32.33 -18.27
C ASN A 421 -37.04 -32.16 -19.51
N HIS A 422 -36.41 -32.06 -20.69
CA HIS A 422 -37.11 -31.93 -21.97
C HIS A 422 -38.07 -30.73 -22.00
N GLY A 423 -37.58 -29.56 -21.58
CA GLY A 423 -38.40 -28.34 -21.50
C GLY A 423 -39.29 -28.25 -20.27
N SER A 424 -39.13 -29.13 -19.27
CA SER A 424 -39.80 -29.02 -17.96
C SER A 424 -38.82 -28.57 -16.87
N ALA A 425 -39.18 -27.51 -16.13
CA ALA A 425 -38.38 -26.99 -15.01
C ALA A 425 -38.31 -27.97 -13.83
N THR A 426 -37.10 -28.32 -13.39
CA THR A 426 -36.83 -29.21 -12.25
C THR A 426 -35.44 -28.93 -11.64
N TYR A 427 -34.99 -29.76 -10.71
CA TYR A 427 -33.65 -29.68 -10.10
C TYR A 427 -32.91 -30.99 -10.28
N GLY A 428 -31.58 -30.95 -10.38
CA GLY A 428 -30.78 -32.14 -10.65
C GLY A 428 -29.37 -32.08 -10.09
N PHE A 429 -28.87 -33.25 -9.66
CA PHE A 429 -27.46 -33.43 -9.30
C PHE A 429 -26.66 -33.90 -10.51
N LEU A 430 -25.65 -33.13 -10.90
CA LEU A 430 -24.70 -33.50 -11.95
C LEU A 430 -23.26 -33.52 -11.43
N SER A 431 -22.38 -34.21 -12.15
CA SER A 431 -20.95 -34.23 -11.88
C SER A 431 -20.17 -34.07 -13.18
N GLY A 432 -19.22 -33.14 -13.19
CA GLY A 432 -18.39 -32.82 -14.34
C GLY A 432 -17.59 -31.54 -14.11
N THR A 433 -16.55 -31.34 -14.90
CA THR A 433 -15.89 -30.03 -15.00
C THR A 433 -16.86 -28.97 -15.52
N SER A 434 -17.92 -29.39 -16.22
CA SER A 434 -19.08 -28.59 -16.61
C SER A 434 -19.85 -27.99 -15.44
N MET A 435 -19.76 -28.57 -14.25
CA MET A 435 -20.36 -28.00 -13.04
C MET A 435 -19.37 -27.12 -12.28
N ALA A 436 -18.06 -27.29 -12.53
CA ALA A 436 -17.01 -26.45 -11.94
C ALA A 436 -16.91 -25.08 -12.62
N SER A 437 -16.86 -25.05 -13.95
CA SER A 437 -16.74 -23.79 -14.71
C SER A 437 -17.83 -22.75 -14.46
N PRO A 438 -19.13 -23.07 -14.28
CA PRO A 438 -20.13 -22.05 -13.98
C PRO A 438 -19.95 -21.38 -12.61
N HIS A 439 -19.32 -22.02 -11.62
CA HIS A 439 -18.99 -21.31 -10.37
C HIS A 439 -18.01 -20.16 -10.65
N VAL A 440 -17.02 -20.40 -11.52
CA VAL A 440 -16.01 -19.40 -11.92
C VAL A 440 -16.62 -18.29 -12.78
N ALA A 441 -17.51 -18.63 -13.72
CA ALA A 441 -18.23 -17.63 -14.52
C ALA A 441 -19.16 -16.77 -13.66
N GLY A 442 -19.84 -17.38 -12.67
CA GLY A 442 -20.61 -16.66 -11.66
C GLY A 442 -19.74 -15.70 -10.84
N LEU A 443 -18.57 -16.15 -10.38
CA LEU A 443 -17.60 -15.32 -9.66
C LEU A 443 -17.10 -14.13 -10.50
N ALA A 444 -16.82 -14.34 -11.79
CA ALA A 444 -16.46 -13.24 -12.69
C ALA A 444 -17.59 -12.20 -12.81
N GLY A 445 -18.85 -12.64 -12.84
CA GLY A 445 -20.01 -11.77 -12.74
C GLY A 445 -20.03 -11.00 -11.43
N LEU A 446 -19.85 -11.68 -10.30
CA LEU A 446 -19.85 -11.09 -8.96
C LEU A 446 -18.78 -10.00 -8.77
N ILE A 447 -17.56 -10.25 -9.25
CA ILE A 447 -16.45 -9.28 -9.23
C ILE A 447 -16.82 -8.01 -10.01
N ARG A 448 -17.46 -8.15 -11.17
CA ARG A 448 -17.90 -6.99 -11.96
C ARG A 448 -19.16 -6.31 -11.46
N SER A 449 -20.02 -7.01 -10.74
CA SER A 449 -21.09 -6.36 -9.97
C SER A 449 -20.49 -5.38 -8.96
N ARG A 450 -19.41 -5.80 -8.29
CA ARG A 450 -18.71 -4.94 -7.33
C ARG A 450 -17.96 -3.78 -7.97
N VAL A 451 -17.17 -4.06 -9.02
CA VAL A 451 -16.35 -3.07 -9.73
C VAL A 451 -16.52 -3.23 -11.25
N PRO A 452 -17.53 -2.58 -11.85
CA PRO A 452 -17.86 -2.77 -13.28
C PRO A 452 -16.73 -2.38 -14.25
N GLY A 453 -15.86 -1.46 -13.83
CA GLY A 453 -14.77 -0.89 -14.63
C GLY A 453 -13.55 -1.80 -14.83
N LEU A 454 -13.46 -2.95 -14.15
CA LEU A 454 -12.34 -3.88 -14.34
C LEU A 454 -12.31 -4.45 -15.76
N SER A 455 -11.12 -4.56 -16.34
CA SER A 455 -10.90 -5.27 -17.61
C SER A 455 -11.06 -6.79 -17.42
N SER A 456 -11.30 -7.51 -18.51
CA SER A 456 -11.39 -8.98 -18.48
C SER A 456 -10.11 -9.65 -17.96
N SER A 457 -8.93 -9.09 -18.26
CA SER A 457 -7.66 -9.57 -17.73
C SER A 457 -7.54 -9.35 -16.22
N GLU A 458 -7.95 -8.19 -15.70
CA GLU A 458 -7.91 -7.92 -14.26
C GLU A 458 -8.84 -8.84 -13.49
N VAL A 459 -10.07 -9.08 -14.01
CA VAL A 459 -11.01 -10.04 -13.39
C VAL A 459 -10.41 -11.46 -13.38
N ARG A 460 -9.80 -11.89 -14.49
CA ARG A 460 -9.15 -13.20 -14.57
C ARG A 460 -8.02 -13.34 -13.56
N ASP A 461 -7.12 -12.36 -13.55
CA ASP A 461 -5.92 -12.39 -12.71
C ASP A 461 -6.31 -12.35 -11.23
N LEU A 462 -7.37 -11.61 -10.88
CA LEU A 462 -7.96 -11.60 -9.55
C LEU A 462 -8.47 -12.99 -9.13
N ILE A 463 -9.25 -13.66 -9.98
CA ILE A 463 -9.76 -15.02 -9.71
C ILE A 463 -8.60 -15.99 -9.47
N VAL A 464 -7.56 -15.93 -10.31
CA VAL A 464 -6.39 -16.81 -10.19
C VAL A 464 -5.60 -16.53 -8.91
N ALA A 465 -5.48 -15.26 -8.52
CA ALA A 465 -4.71 -14.82 -7.34
C ALA A 465 -5.44 -15.06 -6.00
N SER A 466 -6.76 -15.26 -6.02
CA SER A 466 -7.62 -15.36 -4.83
C SER A 466 -8.08 -16.78 -4.51
N THR A 467 -7.33 -17.79 -4.97
CA THR A 467 -7.70 -19.20 -4.74
C THR A 467 -7.20 -19.74 -3.40
N ASP A 468 -7.94 -20.70 -2.86
CA ASP A 468 -7.50 -21.54 -1.75
C ASP A 468 -6.55 -22.62 -2.25
N ASN A 469 -5.36 -22.73 -1.65
CA ASN A 469 -4.42 -23.79 -1.98
C ASN A 469 -5.01 -25.16 -1.59
N ILE A 470 -5.04 -26.10 -2.54
CA ILE A 470 -5.55 -27.47 -2.36
C ILE A 470 -4.49 -28.56 -2.53
N ASP A 471 -3.20 -28.22 -2.50
CA ASP A 471 -2.08 -29.14 -2.71
C ASP A 471 -2.03 -30.22 -1.64
N ALA A 472 -2.38 -29.88 -0.38
CA ALA A 472 -2.39 -30.82 0.73
C ALA A 472 -3.40 -31.97 0.51
N GLN A 473 -4.52 -31.68 -0.15
CA GLN A 473 -5.54 -32.66 -0.52
C GLN A 473 -5.18 -33.40 -1.82
N ASN A 474 -4.23 -32.87 -2.61
CA ASN A 474 -3.90 -33.33 -3.95
C ASN A 474 -2.38 -33.46 -4.18
N PRO A 475 -1.62 -34.19 -3.33
CA PRO A 475 -0.16 -34.19 -3.38
C PRO A 475 0.44 -34.73 -4.69
N SER A 476 -0.33 -35.50 -5.47
CA SER A 476 0.09 -36.02 -6.78
C SER A 476 -0.17 -35.07 -7.96
N TYR A 477 -0.79 -33.93 -7.72
CA TYR A 477 -1.26 -33.00 -8.76
C TYR A 477 -0.83 -31.54 -8.52
N ILE A 478 0.18 -31.32 -7.67
CA ILE A 478 0.71 -29.99 -7.36
C ILE A 478 1.10 -29.27 -8.67
N GLY A 479 0.58 -28.07 -8.86
CA GLY A 479 0.78 -27.27 -10.08
C GLY A 479 0.05 -27.79 -11.33
N MET A 480 -0.86 -28.76 -11.18
CA MET A 480 -1.68 -29.30 -12.28
C MET A 480 -3.18 -29.05 -12.11
N LEU A 481 -3.59 -28.37 -11.04
CA LEU A 481 -4.99 -28.06 -10.72
C LEU A 481 -5.24 -26.56 -10.60
N GLY A 482 -4.44 -25.78 -11.32
CA GLY A 482 -4.42 -24.33 -11.18
C GLY A 482 -3.71 -23.86 -9.92
N THR A 483 -3.91 -22.59 -9.59
CA THR A 483 -3.42 -21.97 -8.35
C THR A 483 -4.14 -22.49 -7.11
N GLY A 484 -5.35 -23.03 -7.27
CA GLY A 484 -6.14 -23.55 -6.17
C GLY A 484 -7.63 -23.65 -6.51
N ARG A 485 -8.46 -23.90 -5.49
CA ARG A 485 -9.92 -23.81 -5.59
C ARG A 485 -10.33 -22.33 -5.53
N ILE A 486 -11.26 -21.87 -6.38
CA ILE A 486 -11.75 -20.48 -6.29
C ILE A 486 -12.34 -20.17 -4.92
N ASN A 487 -12.18 -18.93 -4.47
CA ASN A 487 -12.77 -18.42 -3.24
C ASN A 487 -13.36 -17.02 -3.53
N ALA A 488 -14.69 -16.92 -3.47
CA ALA A 488 -15.43 -15.72 -3.83
C ALA A 488 -15.21 -14.60 -2.82
N PHE A 489 -15.17 -14.92 -1.53
CA PHE A 489 -14.93 -13.94 -0.48
C PHE A 489 -13.55 -13.32 -0.59
N THR A 490 -12.51 -14.14 -0.74
CA THR A 490 -11.13 -13.68 -0.91
C THR A 490 -11.00 -12.81 -2.17
N ALA A 491 -11.66 -13.19 -3.28
CA ALA A 491 -11.68 -12.39 -4.49
C ALA A 491 -12.27 -11.00 -4.26
N LEU A 492 -13.45 -10.91 -3.62
CA LEU A 492 -14.09 -9.63 -3.33
C LEU A 492 -13.35 -8.82 -2.27
N GLN A 493 -12.84 -9.45 -1.23
CA GLN A 493 -12.05 -8.77 -0.18
C GLN A 493 -10.79 -8.14 -0.77
N SER A 494 -10.14 -8.79 -1.74
CA SER A 494 -8.96 -8.24 -2.39
C SER A 494 -9.22 -7.00 -3.26
N LEU A 495 -10.50 -6.70 -3.58
CA LEU A 495 -10.90 -5.44 -4.21
C LEU A 495 -10.91 -4.28 -3.21
N PHE A 496 -10.99 -4.56 -1.90
CA PHE A 496 -10.93 -3.56 -0.85
C PHE A 496 -9.52 -3.01 -0.69
N SER A 497 -9.22 -1.95 -1.45
CA SER A 497 -7.91 -1.30 -1.46
C SER A 497 -8.03 0.20 -1.21
N ALA A 498 -7.01 0.76 -0.57
CA ALA A 498 -6.80 2.20 -0.48
C ALA A 498 -5.82 2.63 -1.58
N THR A 499 -6.09 3.78 -2.19
CA THR A 499 -5.14 4.51 -3.03
C THR A 499 -5.00 5.94 -2.50
N ALA A 500 -3.80 6.50 -2.59
CA ALA A 500 -3.44 7.73 -1.92
C ALA A 500 -2.61 8.62 -2.85
N SER A 501 -2.79 9.91 -2.69
CA SER A 501 -2.02 10.92 -3.42
C SER A 501 -1.78 12.14 -2.54
N ALA A 502 -0.81 12.96 -2.93
CA ALA A 502 -0.49 14.23 -2.29
C ALA A 502 -0.32 15.34 -3.34
N ASP A 503 -0.61 16.58 -2.96
CA ASP A 503 -0.41 17.76 -3.81
C ASP A 503 1.08 18.12 -3.98
N VAL A 504 1.87 17.93 -2.92
CA VAL A 504 3.33 18.12 -2.90
C VAL A 504 3.99 17.03 -2.08
N GLN A 505 5.10 16.48 -2.58
CA GLN A 505 5.85 15.42 -1.91
C GLN A 505 7.25 15.85 -1.47
N ILE A 506 7.71 17.00 -1.98
CA ILE A 506 9.06 17.50 -1.73
C ILE A 506 9.00 19.00 -1.44
N GLY A 507 9.66 19.44 -0.37
CA GLY A 507 9.75 20.85 0.01
C GLY A 507 10.68 21.07 1.20
N SER A 508 10.75 22.30 1.71
CA SER A 508 11.56 22.63 2.89
C SER A 508 10.69 22.65 4.14
N ALA A 509 11.27 22.35 5.31
CA ALA A 509 10.53 22.45 6.56
C ALA A 509 10.16 23.93 6.87
N PRO A 510 8.93 24.24 7.32
CA PRO A 510 7.78 23.35 7.41
C PRO A 510 7.10 23.12 6.04
N LEU A 511 6.76 21.86 5.74
CA LEU A 511 6.08 21.48 4.49
C LEU A 511 4.63 21.08 4.79
N SER A 512 3.67 21.90 4.35
CA SER A 512 2.24 21.55 4.36
C SER A 512 1.91 20.71 3.13
N VAL A 513 1.28 19.56 3.36
CA VAL A 513 0.89 18.59 2.32
C VAL A 513 -0.59 18.28 2.46
N SER A 514 -1.32 18.35 1.35
CA SER A 514 -2.71 17.91 1.24
C SER A 514 -2.74 16.49 0.67
N PHE A 515 -3.30 15.56 1.42
CA PHE A 515 -3.46 14.16 1.06
C PHE A 515 -4.89 13.86 0.62
N ASN A 516 -5.02 13.07 -0.43
CA ASN A 516 -6.31 12.60 -0.96
C ASN A 516 -6.31 11.08 -1.05
N GLY A 517 -7.32 10.47 -0.44
CA GLY A 517 -7.54 9.03 -0.42
C GLY A 517 -8.70 8.64 -1.33
N SER A 518 -8.55 7.51 -2.02
CA SER A 518 -9.59 6.87 -2.81
C SER A 518 -9.64 5.38 -2.56
N SER A 519 -10.79 4.79 -2.87
CA SER A 519 -11.03 3.35 -2.85
C SER A 519 -12.08 3.05 -3.90
N ALA A 520 -11.99 1.88 -4.54
CA ALA A 520 -13.04 1.39 -5.43
C ALA A 520 -14.28 0.92 -4.65
N SER A 521 -14.14 0.73 -3.33
CA SER A 521 -15.16 0.17 -2.45
C SER A 521 -15.73 1.19 -1.47
N VAL A 522 -16.79 0.80 -0.77
CA VAL A 522 -17.44 1.61 0.27
C VAL A 522 -16.56 1.59 1.53
N VAL A 523 -16.16 2.78 1.99
CA VAL A 523 -15.30 2.95 3.17
C VAL A 523 -16.06 3.65 4.29
N ASN A 524 -16.04 3.07 5.50
CA ASN A 524 -16.65 3.63 6.70
C ASN A 524 -15.71 4.62 7.40
N THR A 525 -14.41 4.31 7.46
CA THR A 525 -13.41 5.15 8.14
C THR A 525 -12.11 5.24 7.35
N TRP A 526 -11.49 6.42 7.37
CA TRP A 526 -10.19 6.72 6.76
C TRP A 526 -9.24 7.24 7.84
N MET A 527 -8.01 6.75 7.87
CA MET A 527 -6.98 7.13 8.84
C MET A 527 -5.62 7.25 8.16
N TRP A 528 -5.05 8.45 8.17
CA TRP A 528 -3.71 8.73 7.67
C TRP A 528 -2.69 8.66 8.80
N PHE A 529 -1.50 8.14 8.50
CA PHE A 529 -0.31 8.21 9.33
C PHE A 529 0.82 8.85 8.52
N PHE A 530 1.42 9.91 9.04
CA PHE A 530 2.34 10.74 8.27
C PHE A 530 3.82 10.37 8.44
N GLY A 531 4.14 9.39 9.28
CA GLY A 531 5.52 8.89 9.44
C GLY A 531 6.39 9.71 10.40
N ASP A 532 5.86 10.80 10.97
CA ASP A 532 6.51 11.61 12.02
C ASP A 532 5.90 11.39 13.42
N GLY A 533 4.93 10.49 13.52
CA GLY A 533 4.19 10.18 14.75
C GLY A 533 2.76 10.75 14.76
N ASP A 534 2.43 11.66 13.84
CA ASP A 534 1.09 12.24 13.73
C ASP A 534 0.17 11.43 12.80
N SER A 535 -1.14 11.65 12.96
CA SER A 535 -2.20 10.99 12.21
C SER A 535 -3.43 11.88 12.04
N ALA A 536 -4.26 11.59 11.04
CA ALA A 536 -5.50 12.32 10.79
C ALA A 536 -6.61 11.42 10.25
N ALA A 537 -7.85 11.66 10.68
CA ALA A 537 -9.02 10.97 10.17
C ALA A 537 -9.68 11.74 9.02
N GLY A 538 -10.24 11.01 8.05
CA GLY A 538 -10.96 11.56 6.90
C GLY A 538 -10.36 11.15 5.56
N GLN A 539 -11.20 11.07 4.53
CA GLN A 539 -10.78 10.66 3.19
C GLN A 539 -9.69 11.59 2.64
N ASN A 540 -9.85 12.89 2.88
CA ASN A 540 -8.83 13.90 2.62
C ASN A 540 -8.26 14.39 3.95
N ALA A 541 -6.94 14.57 4.02
CA ALA A 541 -6.25 15.09 5.18
C ALA A 541 -5.25 16.18 4.79
N MET A 542 -4.88 17.05 5.71
CA MET A 542 -3.74 17.96 5.55
C MET A 542 -2.78 17.74 6.72
N HIS A 543 -1.48 17.76 6.44
CA HIS A 543 -0.44 17.62 7.45
C HIS A 543 0.72 18.59 7.22
N GLU A 544 1.37 19.04 8.28
CA GLU A 544 2.53 19.93 8.21
C GLU A 544 3.76 19.26 8.83
N TYR A 545 4.75 18.98 7.99
CA TYR A 545 6.02 18.42 8.43
C TYR A 545 6.98 19.52 8.87
N THR A 546 7.16 19.67 10.18
CA THR A 546 7.94 20.76 10.78
C THR A 546 9.45 20.48 10.91
N THR A 547 9.88 19.23 10.73
CA THR A 547 11.28 18.80 10.85
C THR A 547 11.81 18.33 9.49
N PRO A 548 13.06 18.64 9.12
CA PRO A 548 13.67 18.04 7.95
C PRO A 548 13.81 16.53 8.12
N GLY A 549 13.43 15.78 7.09
CA GLY A 549 13.36 14.34 7.19
C GLY A 549 12.74 13.71 5.95
N THR A 550 12.73 12.38 5.93
CA THR A 550 12.01 11.58 4.96
C THR A 550 10.98 10.77 5.71
N TYR A 551 9.74 10.82 5.23
CA TYR A 551 8.58 10.35 5.96
C TYR A 551 7.83 9.28 5.16
N ASP A 552 7.60 8.14 5.81
CA ASP A 552 6.75 7.07 5.30
C ASP A 552 5.30 7.39 5.63
N VAL A 553 4.46 7.51 4.61
CA VAL A 553 3.04 7.82 4.79
C VAL A 553 2.22 6.55 4.60
N SER A 554 1.17 6.37 5.38
CA SER A 554 0.19 5.32 5.11
C SER A 554 -1.24 5.81 5.24
N LEU A 555 -2.11 5.23 4.43
CA LEU A 555 -3.55 5.42 4.50
C LEU A 555 -4.20 4.08 4.83
N ARG A 556 -4.86 4.04 5.98
CA ARG A 556 -5.67 2.91 6.41
C ARG A 556 -7.16 3.23 6.23
N ILE A 557 -7.88 2.32 5.60
CA ILE A 557 -9.32 2.38 5.41
C ILE A 557 -9.98 1.19 6.12
N THR A 558 -11.17 1.39 6.67
CA THR A 558 -12.01 0.31 7.21
C THR A 558 -13.41 0.45 6.66
N GLY A 559 -13.99 -0.66 6.23
CA GLY A 559 -15.33 -0.72 5.63
C GLY A 559 -16.03 -2.01 6.02
N PRO A 560 -17.20 -2.29 5.43
CA PRO A 560 -17.87 -3.58 5.59
C PRO A 560 -16.99 -4.77 5.19
N GLU A 561 -16.07 -4.55 4.25
CA GLU A 561 -15.17 -5.56 3.66
C GLU A 561 -13.93 -5.85 4.51
N GLY A 562 -13.75 -5.16 5.65
CA GLY A 562 -12.59 -5.28 6.52
C GLY A 562 -11.72 -4.03 6.51
N GLU A 563 -10.40 -4.21 6.51
CA GLU A 563 -9.41 -3.13 6.55
C GLU A 563 -8.38 -3.29 5.43
N ALA A 564 -8.06 -2.18 4.77
CA ALA A 564 -6.94 -2.09 3.83
C ALA A 564 -5.99 -0.99 4.29
N THR A 565 -4.69 -1.18 4.06
CA THR A 565 -3.70 -0.12 4.28
C THR A 565 -2.82 0.00 3.05
N GLU A 566 -2.73 1.21 2.53
CA GLU A 566 -1.71 1.58 1.57
C GLU A 566 -0.52 2.18 2.31
N TYR A 567 0.66 1.60 2.08
CA TYR A 567 1.90 2.06 2.67
C TYR A 567 2.81 2.65 1.59
N MET A 568 3.22 3.89 1.78
CA MET A 568 4.01 4.67 0.85
C MET A 568 5.36 5.02 1.52
N PRO A 569 6.40 4.22 1.29
CA PRO A 569 7.71 4.48 1.89
C PRO A 569 8.36 5.72 1.27
N SER A 570 8.99 6.55 2.10
CA SER A 570 9.72 7.76 1.71
C SER A 570 8.90 8.72 0.85
N PHE A 571 7.59 8.80 1.12
CA PHE A 571 6.61 9.49 0.29
C PHE A 571 6.70 11.02 0.39
N VAL A 572 7.08 11.55 1.56
CA VAL A 572 7.33 12.99 1.73
C VAL A 572 8.78 13.23 2.14
N ILE A 573 9.44 14.16 1.45
CA ILE A 573 10.83 14.55 1.70
C ILE A 573 10.87 16.04 2.05
N VAL A 574 11.42 16.33 3.22
CA VAL A 574 11.53 17.68 3.77
C VAL A 574 13.01 18.05 3.91
N HIS A 575 13.46 19.03 3.14
CA HIS A 575 14.88 19.41 3.03
C HIS A 575 15.43 20.20 4.23
N ALA A 576 16.75 20.07 4.43
CA ALA A 576 17.61 20.98 5.21
C ALA A 576 18.77 21.46 4.31
N ASP A 577 18.83 22.74 3.94
CA ASP A 577 19.99 23.32 3.23
C ASP A 577 21.22 23.25 4.14
N SER A 578 22.43 23.40 3.59
CA SER A 578 23.66 23.42 4.39
C SER A 578 24.63 24.53 4.01
N ILE A 579 25.33 25.08 5.00
CA ILE A 579 26.50 25.93 4.79
C ILE A 579 27.72 25.36 5.52
N GLU A 580 28.86 25.34 4.83
CA GLU A 580 30.11 24.75 5.31
C GLU A 580 31.26 25.77 5.27
N PHE A 581 32.04 25.82 6.34
CA PHE A 581 33.29 26.58 6.42
C PHE A 581 34.46 25.61 6.24
N VAL A 582 35.17 25.72 5.12
CA VAL A 582 36.28 24.82 4.79
C VAL A 582 37.54 25.32 5.49
N GLY A 583 38.11 24.48 6.35
CA GLY A 583 39.32 24.79 7.11
C GLY A 583 40.58 24.91 6.26
N PHE A 584 41.58 25.66 6.73
CA PHE A 584 42.83 25.94 6.01
C PHE A 584 44.06 25.99 6.94
N ASN A 585 45.22 25.63 6.37
CA ASN A 585 46.55 25.71 7.01
C ASN A 585 47.43 26.68 6.20
N GLY A 586 48.08 27.66 6.84
CA GLY A 586 49.01 28.57 6.16
C GLY A 586 50.13 29.08 7.07
N ASP A 587 51.12 29.76 6.49
CA ASP A 587 52.29 30.27 7.21
C ASP A 587 52.09 31.72 7.70
N ALA A 588 52.76 32.10 8.79
CA ALA A 588 52.71 33.46 9.30
C ALA A 588 53.26 34.47 8.26
N GLY A 589 52.41 35.42 7.86
CA GLY A 589 52.74 36.43 6.84
C GLY A 589 52.04 36.19 5.50
N ASP A 590 51.56 34.97 5.23
CA ASP A 590 50.77 34.67 4.05
C ASP A 590 49.26 34.94 4.29
N PRO A 591 48.48 35.26 3.23
CA PRO A 591 47.02 35.35 3.34
C PRO A 591 46.41 33.99 3.69
N LEU A 592 45.74 33.91 4.83
CA LEU A 592 45.02 32.71 5.28
C LEU A 592 43.61 32.71 4.67
N VAL A 593 43.25 31.67 3.91
CA VAL A 593 41.98 31.65 3.15
C VAL A 593 40.99 30.63 3.73
N CYS A 594 39.78 31.06 4.06
CA CYS A 594 38.66 30.17 4.42
C CYS A 594 37.59 30.24 3.33
N ASP A 595 37.38 29.12 2.63
CA ASP A 595 36.28 28.99 1.68
C ASP A 595 34.97 28.72 2.43
N VAL A 596 33.93 29.46 2.09
CA VAL A 596 32.58 29.23 2.60
C VAL A 596 31.77 28.62 1.47
N ARG A 597 31.28 27.39 1.65
CA ARG A 597 30.50 26.65 0.67
C ARG A 597 29.03 26.64 1.05
N LEU A 598 28.16 26.80 0.06
CA LEU A 598 26.72 26.74 0.22
C LEU A 598 26.18 25.60 -0.64
N LYS A 599 25.29 24.81 -0.04
CA LYS A 599 24.47 23.83 -0.73
C LYS A 599 23.00 24.15 -0.48
N ASN A 600 22.26 24.36 -1.55
CA ASN A 600 20.85 24.76 -1.53
C ASN A 600 20.03 23.98 -2.54
N PHE A 601 18.81 23.63 -2.16
CA PHE A 601 17.90 22.76 -2.94
C PHE A 601 16.73 23.51 -3.58
N ALA A 602 16.69 24.83 -3.41
CA ALA A 602 15.81 25.73 -4.13
C ALA A 602 16.59 27.02 -4.45
N PRO A 603 16.19 27.80 -5.46
CA PRO A 603 16.84 29.06 -5.75
C PRO A 603 16.89 29.96 -4.51
N ILE A 604 18.01 30.63 -4.23
CA ILE A 604 18.15 31.53 -3.08
C ILE A 604 18.11 32.97 -3.56
N THR A 605 17.06 33.68 -3.19
CA THR A 605 16.87 35.09 -3.55
C THR A 605 17.67 36.02 -2.65
N SER A 606 17.97 35.62 -1.41
CA SER A 606 18.88 36.37 -0.54
C SER A 606 19.42 35.53 0.60
N LEU A 607 20.59 35.93 1.11
CA LEU A 607 21.32 35.23 2.16
C LEU A 607 21.92 36.24 3.14
N ARG A 608 21.78 35.99 4.44
CA ARG A 608 22.46 36.74 5.50
C ARG A 608 23.25 35.79 6.39
N LEU A 609 24.53 36.06 6.54
CA LEU A 609 25.46 35.17 7.22
C LEU A 609 26.30 35.94 8.26
N PRO A 610 26.05 35.74 9.57
CA PRO A 610 26.92 36.22 10.63
C PRO A 610 28.17 35.34 10.76
N VAL A 611 29.34 35.95 10.95
CA VAL A 611 30.61 35.25 11.11
C VAL A 611 31.35 35.77 12.34
N THR A 612 31.74 34.86 13.22
CA THR A 612 32.69 35.08 14.30
C THR A 612 33.94 34.25 14.03
N TYR A 613 35.10 34.85 14.20
CA TYR A 613 36.36 34.11 14.14
C TYR A 613 37.09 34.30 15.48
N ALA A 614 37.09 33.25 16.30
CA ALA A 614 37.59 33.32 17.68
C ALA A 614 38.58 32.19 17.96
N GLY A 615 39.58 32.50 18.78
CA GLY A 615 40.64 31.57 19.15
C GLY A 615 41.92 32.29 19.55
N ASN A 616 42.96 31.50 19.80
CA ASN A 616 44.17 31.95 20.50
C ASN A 616 45.16 32.73 19.61
N MET A 617 44.89 32.83 18.30
CA MET A 617 45.77 33.54 17.36
C MET A 617 45.28 34.96 17.08
N ASN A 618 46.22 35.90 16.96
CA ASN A 618 45.90 37.29 16.63
C ASN A 618 45.72 37.47 15.11
N ILE A 619 44.68 36.86 14.55
CA ILE A 619 44.28 37.07 13.15
C ILE A 619 43.23 38.18 13.02
N THR A 620 43.24 38.90 11.90
CA THR A 620 42.18 39.83 11.48
C THR A 620 41.71 39.49 10.08
N LEU A 621 40.41 39.57 9.84
CA LEU A 621 39.87 39.50 8.48
C LEU A 621 40.41 40.68 7.66
N ASP A 622 41.02 40.39 6.52
CA ASP A 622 41.55 41.37 5.58
C ASP A 622 40.53 41.69 4.49
N SER A 623 40.01 40.67 3.80
CA SER A 623 39.04 40.86 2.72
C SER A 623 38.13 39.66 2.52
N VAL A 624 37.03 39.88 1.78
CA VAL A 624 36.14 38.82 1.30
C VAL A 624 36.06 38.92 -0.22
N SER A 625 36.29 37.80 -0.92
CA SER A 625 36.22 37.73 -2.38
C SER A 625 35.03 36.93 -2.85
N TYR A 626 34.37 37.48 -3.87
CA TYR A 626 33.23 36.88 -4.56
C TYR A 626 33.57 36.47 -6.01
N VAL A 627 34.80 36.73 -6.45
CA VAL A 627 35.21 36.50 -7.84
C VAL A 627 35.32 35.00 -8.12
N GLY A 628 34.60 34.52 -9.14
CA GLY A 628 34.57 33.10 -9.51
C GLY A 628 33.92 32.21 -8.45
N THR A 629 32.92 32.73 -7.72
CA THR A 629 32.18 32.02 -6.66
C THR A 629 30.68 32.13 -6.92
N ARG A 630 29.86 31.30 -6.25
CA ARG A 630 28.40 31.33 -6.39
C ARG A 630 27.77 32.62 -5.87
N ALA A 631 28.47 33.36 -5.00
CA ALA A 631 27.99 34.68 -4.63
C ALA A 631 28.04 35.67 -5.79
N ALA A 632 28.85 35.44 -6.84
CA ALA A 632 28.96 36.35 -7.98
C ALA A 632 27.59 36.67 -8.60
N ASP A 633 26.70 35.67 -8.62
CA ASP A 633 25.36 35.72 -9.18
C ASP A 633 24.40 36.65 -8.39
N PHE A 634 24.69 37.01 -7.14
CA PHE A 634 23.87 37.99 -6.40
C PHE A 634 24.04 39.40 -6.97
N THR A 635 22.93 40.09 -7.29
CA THR A 635 22.95 41.48 -7.76
C THR A 635 23.59 42.44 -6.74
N SER A 636 23.38 42.21 -5.44
CA SER A 636 23.84 43.07 -4.35
C SER A 636 24.59 42.27 -3.28
N LYS A 637 25.73 42.82 -2.83
CA LYS A 637 26.63 42.23 -1.84
C LYS A 637 27.08 43.33 -0.89
N SER A 638 26.77 43.23 0.40
CA SER A 638 27.12 44.27 1.38
C SER A 638 27.48 43.69 2.74
N THR A 639 28.24 44.45 3.53
CA THR A 639 28.54 44.10 4.93
C THR A 639 27.54 44.83 5.82
N ALA A 640 26.65 44.08 6.46
CA ALA A 640 25.56 44.64 7.24
C ALA A 640 26.02 45.13 8.63
N SER A 641 27.08 44.53 9.18
CA SER A 641 27.72 44.94 10.44
C SER A 641 29.17 44.46 10.46
N ASN A 642 30.05 45.25 11.07
CA ASN A 642 31.47 44.94 11.22
C ASN A 642 31.97 45.46 12.57
N ASP A 643 32.37 44.56 13.46
CA ASP A 643 33.12 44.86 14.69
C ASP A 643 34.45 44.10 14.65
N PRO A 644 35.49 44.71 14.06
CA PRO A 644 36.81 44.11 13.99
C PRO A 644 37.43 43.88 15.36
N SER A 645 37.10 44.72 16.36
CA SER A 645 37.69 44.63 17.70
C SER A 645 37.27 43.37 18.45
N SER A 646 36.05 42.89 18.19
CA SER A 646 35.51 41.64 18.72
C SER A 646 35.60 40.47 17.73
N LYS A 647 36.27 40.65 16.58
CA LYS A 647 36.44 39.63 15.51
C LYS A 647 35.12 39.09 14.93
N ARG A 648 34.19 39.98 14.61
CA ARG A 648 32.82 39.64 14.23
C ARG A 648 32.28 40.51 13.09
N PHE A 649 31.60 39.91 12.12
CA PHE A 649 30.97 40.64 11.01
C PHE A 649 29.76 39.90 10.44
N THR A 650 29.01 40.54 9.54
CA THR A 650 27.85 39.93 8.86
C THR A 650 27.81 40.30 7.39
N LEU A 651 27.73 39.28 6.54
CA LEU A 651 27.58 39.44 5.09
C LEU A 651 26.11 39.32 4.70
N GLN A 652 25.70 40.16 3.74
CA GLN A 652 24.37 40.13 3.17
C GLN A 652 24.45 40.11 1.64
N PHE A 653 23.70 39.18 1.06
CA PHE A 653 23.57 38.96 -0.36
C PHE A 653 22.09 39.06 -0.74
N THR A 654 21.80 39.79 -1.82
CA THR A 654 20.44 39.92 -2.36
C THR A 654 20.49 39.86 -3.87
N ASP A 655 19.59 39.10 -4.47
CA ASP A 655 19.40 39.00 -5.91
C ASP A 655 17.98 39.42 -6.27
N ASN A 656 17.84 40.23 -7.32
CA ASN A 656 16.54 40.74 -7.76
C ASN A 656 15.98 39.96 -8.96
N ASP A 657 16.76 39.04 -9.56
CA ASP A 657 16.47 38.41 -10.86
C ASP A 657 16.38 36.86 -10.77
N GLY A 658 15.62 36.33 -9.78
CA GLY A 658 15.28 34.91 -9.70
C GLY A 658 16.07 34.09 -8.68
N GLY A 659 17.09 34.67 -8.06
CA GLY A 659 17.90 34.04 -7.02
C GLY A 659 19.06 33.22 -7.59
N ILE A 660 20.06 32.94 -6.75
CA ILE A 660 21.08 31.95 -7.11
C ILE A 660 20.38 30.60 -7.30
N PRO A 661 20.57 29.88 -8.42
CA PRO A 661 19.91 28.60 -8.62
C PRO A 661 20.27 27.59 -7.53
N GLU A 662 19.51 26.50 -7.46
CA GLU A 662 19.92 25.31 -6.71
C GLU A 662 21.35 24.89 -7.07
N GLY A 663 22.09 24.38 -6.10
CA GLY A 663 23.44 23.90 -6.36
C GLY A 663 24.35 23.83 -5.14
N ASP A 664 25.60 23.47 -5.39
CA ASP A 664 26.67 23.33 -4.41
C ASP A 664 27.93 24.04 -4.92
N GLY A 665 28.57 24.84 -4.08
CA GLY A 665 29.89 25.35 -4.39
C GLY A 665 30.34 26.45 -3.42
N THR A 666 31.57 26.92 -3.62
CA THR A 666 32.10 28.06 -2.87
C THR A 666 31.18 29.25 -3.08
N LEU A 667 30.52 29.66 -2.01
CA LEU A 667 29.70 30.84 -1.95
C LEU A 667 30.59 32.07 -1.97
N PHE A 668 31.59 32.17 -1.11
CA PHE A 668 32.61 33.22 -1.13
C PHE A 668 33.88 32.77 -0.39
N ARG A 669 34.96 33.56 -0.50
CA ARG A 669 36.24 33.30 0.18
C ARG A 669 36.57 34.40 1.17
N MET A 670 37.01 34.05 2.38
CA MET A 670 37.47 34.97 3.41
C MET A 670 38.99 34.92 3.51
N TYR A 671 39.64 36.08 3.47
CA TYR A 671 41.09 36.22 3.61
C TYR A 671 41.40 36.86 4.96
N PHE A 672 42.29 36.24 5.73
CA PHE A 672 42.73 36.72 7.04
C PHE A 672 44.24 37.03 7.00
N ARG A 673 44.65 38.05 7.76
CA ARG A 673 46.04 38.36 8.09
C ARG A 673 46.36 37.98 9.52
N TYR A 674 47.58 37.54 9.77
CA TYR A 674 48.10 37.25 11.10
C TYR A 674 48.93 38.44 11.61
N ASN A 675 48.63 38.94 12.81
CA ASN A 675 49.12 40.22 13.33
C ASN A 675 49.98 40.09 14.59
N ALA A 676 50.57 38.92 14.88
CA ALA A 676 51.44 38.74 16.03
C ALA A 676 52.86 38.31 15.64
N THR A 677 53.83 38.81 16.39
CA THR A 677 55.24 38.41 16.36
C THR A 677 55.70 38.16 17.81
N PRO A 678 56.41 37.04 18.11
CA PRO A 678 56.66 35.89 17.24
C PRO A 678 55.40 35.02 17.06
N PRO A 679 55.33 34.21 16.00
CA PRO A 679 54.10 33.51 15.69
C PRO A 679 53.84 32.36 16.68
N LEU A 680 52.67 32.39 17.29
CA LEU A 680 52.15 31.31 18.13
C LEU A 680 51.51 30.22 17.26
N VAL A 681 51.89 28.96 17.51
CA VAL A 681 51.18 27.78 16.97
C VAL A 681 49.81 27.68 17.64
N GLY A 682 48.72 27.57 16.87
CA GLY A 682 47.38 27.44 17.46
C GLY A 682 46.25 27.22 16.45
N LEU A 683 45.07 26.87 16.98
CA LEU A 683 43.83 26.66 16.23
C LEU A 683 42.84 27.81 16.51
N ASN A 684 42.19 28.35 15.49
CA ASN A 684 41.00 29.21 15.63
C ASN A 684 39.78 28.52 15.03
N LEU A 685 38.64 28.65 15.70
CA LEU A 685 37.36 28.20 15.19
C LEU A 685 36.69 29.36 14.47
N VAL A 686 36.18 29.11 13.27
CA VAL A 686 35.26 30.02 12.59
C VAL A 686 33.84 29.52 12.89
N ASP A 687 33.12 30.29 13.70
CA ASP A 687 31.76 29.99 14.18
C ASP A 687 30.78 31.01 13.62
N THR A 688 29.68 30.52 13.06
CA THR A 688 28.68 31.34 12.37
C THR A 688 27.28 31.17 12.92
N THR A 689 27.18 30.60 14.13
CA THR A 689 25.89 30.32 14.76
C THR A 689 25.17 31.61 15.15
N ARG A 690 25.86 32.58 15.79
CA ARG A 690 25.31 33.93 16.11
C ARG A 690 26.40 35.01 16.27
N TYR A 691 26.10 36.23 15.81
CA TYR A 691 26.82 37.44 16.22
C TYR A 691 25.82 38.57 16.53
N SER A 692 25.91 39.17 17.73
CA SER A 692 24.95 40.19 18.19
C SER A 692 23.51 39.65 18.18
N THR A 693 22.51 40.44 17.77
CA THR A 693 21.12 40.00 17.57
C THR A 693 20.83 39.41 16.18
N LEU A 694 21.83 39.26 15.31
CA LEU A 694 21.65 38.83 13.93
C LEU A 694 21.81 37.30 13.79
N LEU A 695 20.87 36.67 13.09
CA LEU A 695 20.83 35.23 12.82
C LEU A 695 21.24 34.91 11.37
N PHE A 696 21.74 33.70 11.16
CA PHE A 696 21.91 33.15 9.82
C PHE A 696 20.53 32.93 9.18
N THR A 697 20.34 33.32 7.91
CA THR A 697 19.10 33.06 7.17
C THR A 697 19.33 32.90 5.66
N ILE A 698 18.74 31.85 5.07
CA ILE A 698 18.55 31.67 3.62
C ILE A 698 17.11 32.07 3.26
N ASN A 699 16.91 32.73 2.13
CA ASN A 699 15.59 33.02 1.57
C ASN A 699 15.46 32.40 0.17
N THR A 700 14.42 31.59 -0.07
CA THR A 700 14.10 30.94 -1.37
C THR A 700 12.70 31.34 -1.86
N PRO A 701 12.29 31.04 -3.12
CA PRO A 701 10.90 31.23 -3.57
C PRO A 701 9.85 30.47 -2.74
N VAL A 702 10.23 29.37 -2.09
CA VAL A 702 9.33 28.51 -1.31
C VAL A 702 9.42 28.73 0.21
N GLY A 703 10.36 29.56 0.69
CA GLY A 703 10.47 29.91 2.10
C GLY A 703 11.88 30.27 2.59
N SER A 704 11.97 30.73 3.84
CA SER A 704 13.23 31.12 4.50
C SER A 704 13.56 30.19 5.66
N TYR A 705 14.79 29.71 5.75
CA TYR A 705 15.21 28.76 6.79
C TYR A 705 16.69 28.91 7.15
N ALA A 706 17.06 28.35 8.30
CA ALA A 706 18.46 28.19 8.68
C ALA A 706 18.97 26.86 8.11
N PRO A 707 20.08 26.86 7.39
CA PRO A 707 20.69 25.64 6.93
C PRO A 707 21.39 24.93 8.10
N ALA A 708 21.65 23.63 7.93
CA ALA A 708 22.65 22.93 8.72
C ALA A 708 24.00 23.64 8.56
N ILE A 709 24.65 23.98 9.68
CA ILE A 709 25.93 24.69 9.71
C ILE A 709 27.04 23.70 10.03
N ILE A 710 28.05 23.64 9.17
CA ILE A 710 29.26 22.84 9.38
C ILE A 710 30.42 23.81 9.65
N PRO A 711 30.94 23.88 10.89
CA PRO A 711 31.99 24.83 11.26
C PRO A 711 33.36 24.44 10.69
N GLY A 712 34.23 25.43 10.52
CA GLY A 712 35.58 25.28 9.97
C GLY A 712 36.67 25.72 10.92
N THR A 713 37.91 25.27 10.70
CA THR A 713 39.08 25.59 11.54
C THR A 713 40.22 26.24 10.75
N LEU A 714 40.90 27.23 11.35
CA LEU A 714 42.08 27.90 10.77
C LEU A 714 43.34 27.62 11.61
N ASN A 715 44.46 27.30 10.97
CA ASN A 715 45.73 26.90 11.61
C ASN A 715 46.97 27.61 10.98
N VAL A 716 47.95 28.03 11.81
CA VAL A 716 49.16 28.82 11.39
C VAL A 716 50.48 28.28 11.99
N ALA A 717 51.60 28.30 11.23
CA ALA A 717 52.98 27.94 11.66
C ALA A 717 53.97 29.17 11.75
N GLY A 718 55.09 29.15 12.53
CA GLY A 718 55.83 30.39 12.98
C GLY A 718 57.40 30.52 13.06
N GLY A 719 57.96 31.78 12.99
CA GLY A 719 59.35 32.28 13.29
C GLY A 719 59.57 33.86 13.25
N LEU A 720 60.72 34.46 13.67
CA LEU A 720 61.05 35.95 13.74
C LEU A 720 62.15 36.37 12.72
N ARG A 721 61.92 37.39 11.88
CA ARG A 721 62.89 37.84 10.84
C ARG A 721 64.05 38.68 11.42
N GLY A 722 65.28 38.35 11.03
CA GLY A 722 66.52 38.96 11.54
C GLY A 722 67.08 38.31 12.81
N ASP A 723 66.29 37.50 13.52
CA ASP A 723 66.72 36.67 14.66
C ASP A 723 67.40 35.40 14.12
N ALA A 724 68.60 35.61 13.59
CA ALA A 724 69.32 34.61 12.82
C ALA A 724 69.72 33.40 13.67
N ASN A 725 69.94 33.59 14.97
CA ASN A 725 70.25 32.50 15.89
C ASN A 725 69.00 31.87 16.54
N VAL A 726 67.81 32.39 16.24
CA VAL A 726 66.49 31.90 16.67
C VAL A 726 66.36 31.88 18.20
N ASP A 727 67.01 32.82 18.88
CA ASP A 727 66.95 32.94 20.34
C ASP A 727 65.79 33.84 20.81
N GLY A 728 65.05 34.41 19.85
CA GLY A 728 63.91 35.28 20.08
C GLY A 728 64.29 36.73 20.33
N VAL A 729 65.58 37.11 20.24
CA VAL A 729 66.07 38.43 20.59
C VAL A 729 67.01 38.97 19.51
N LEU A 730 66.56 40.02 18.80
CA LEU A 730 67.41 40.80 17.91
C LEU A 730 68.52 41.51 18.71
N SER A 731 69.72 40.97 18.67
CA SER A 731 70.87 41.45 19.41
C SER A 731 72.13 41.42 18.58
N VAL A 732 73.25 41.85 19.17
CA VAL A 732 74.56 41.81 18.51
C VAL A 732 74.98 40.38 18.14
N SER A 733 74.36 39.35 18.74
CA SER A 733 74.56 37.95 18.40
C SER A 733 74.12 37.62 16.98
N ASP A 734 73.07 38.25 16.45
CA ASP A 734 72.49 37.92 15.15
C ASP A 734 73.36 38.34 13.95
N PRO A 735 73.84 39.59 13.84
CA PRO A 735 74.78 39.92 12.78
C PRO A 735 76.10 39.17 12.95
N VAL A 736 76.52 38.84 14.18
CA VAL A 736 77.70 38.00 14.42
C VAL A 736 77.46 36.57 13.92
N TYR A 737 76.26 36.02 14.13
CA TYR A 737 75.85 34.72 13.62
C TYR A 737 75.84 34.72 12.08
N LEU A 738 75.26 35.75 11.46
CA LEU A 738 75.27 35.92 10.00
C LEU A 738 76.69 36.10 9.45
N ILE A 739 77.54 36.94 10.05
CA ILE A 739 78.94 37.13 9.62
C ILE A 739 79.73 35.83 9.75
N ASN A 740 79.52 35.08 10.84
CA ASN A 740 80.14 33.77 11.00
C ASN A 740 79.66 32.78 9.94
N TYR A 741 78.36 32.72 9.65
CA TYR A 741 77.81 31.91 8.56
C TYR A 741 78.42 32.29 7.21
N ILE A 742 78.45 33.59 6.88
CA ILE A 742 78.82 34.11 5.56
C ILE A 742 80.33 34.02 5.30
N PHE A 743 81.17 34.35 6.28
CA PHE A 743 82.62 34.49 6.07
C PHE A 743 83.47 33.49 6.84
N SER A 744 82.92 32.85 7.87
CA SER A 744 83.68 31.95 8.76
C SER A 744 83.16 30.51 8.78
N GLY A 745 82.20 30.15 7.91
CA GLY A 745 81.67 28.79 7.76
C GLY A 745 80.75 28.32 8.89
N GLY A 746 80.07 29.24 9.58
CA GLY A 746 79.06 28.92 10.61
C GLY A 746 77.82 28.20 10.06
N ALA A 747 76.91 27.76 10.93
CA ALA A 747 75.68 27.08 10.53
C ALA A 747 74.66 28.04 9.88
N ALA A 748 73.97 27.59 8.84
CA ALA A 748 72.99 28.39 8.13
C ALA A 748 71.73 28.65 9.01
N PRO A 749 71.26 29.91 9.11
CA PRO A 749 70.00 30.21 9.80
C PRO A 749 68.78 29.76 8.96
N PRO A 750 67.59 29.55 9.57
CA PRO A 750 66.35 29.43 8.81
C PRO A 750 66.16 30.66 7.91
N VAL A 751 65.71 30.45 6.67
CA VAL A 751 65.72 31.49 5.64
C VAL A 751 64.96 32.74 6.09
N TYR A 752 63.78 32.58 6.69
CA TYR A 752 63.00 33.70 7.23
C TYR A 752 63.72 34.41 8.37
N ASN A 753 64.35 33.67 9.29
CA ASN A 753 65.09 34.22 10.42
C ASN A 753 66.38 34.95 10.03
N GLY A 754 67.09 34.47 9.00
CA GLY A 754 68.37 35.03 8.57
C GLY A 754 68.28 36.21 7.58
N ASP A 755 67.14 36.38 6.90
CA ASP A 755 66.91 37.38 5.85
C ASP A 755 66.38 38.69 6.45
N ALA A 756 67.28 39.42 7.11
CA ALA A 756 66.98 40.63 7.87
C ALA A 756 66.55 41.83 7.01
N ASP A 757 66.95 41.89 5.73
CA ASP A 757 66.53 42.96 4.81
C ASP A 757 65.31 42.61 3.94
N ALA A 758 64.73 41.43 4.17
CA ALA A 758 63.57 40.87 3.47
C ALA A 758 63.75 40.73 1.95
N SER A 759 64.99 40.55 1.50
CA SER A 759 65.32 40.30 0.09
C SER A 759 65.07 38.84 -0.34
N THR A 760 64.70 37.96 0.60
CA THR A 760 64.60 36.49 0.48
C THR A 760 65.95 35.79 0.34
N VAL A 761 67.06 36.51 0.50
CA VAL A 761 68.42 35.99 0.28
C VAL A 761 69.34 36.37 1.43
N VAL A 762 69.69 35.39 2.27
CA VAL A 762 70.61 35.60 3.41
C VAL A 762 72.04 35.86 2.94
N ASN A 763 72.53 37.08 3.09
CA ASN A 763 73.83 37.56 2.64
C ASN A 763 74.40 38.68 3.55
N ILE A 764 75.55 39.26 3.16
CA ILE A 764 76.23 40.25 4.01
C ILE A 764 75.40 41.52 4.21
N SER A 765 74.50 41.82 3.28
CA SER A 765 73.57 42.94 3.38
C SER A 765 72.67 42.79 4.60
N ASP A 766 72.22 41.57 4.95
CA ASP A 766 71.43 41.30 6.15
C ASP A 766 72.19 41.57 7.44
N ALA A 767 73.45 41.14 7.51
CA ALA A 767 74.28 41.42 8.69
C ALA A 767 74.61 42.91 8.79
N VAL A 768 74.89 43.58 7.67
CA VAL A 768 75.09 45.04 7.61
C VAL A 768 73.82 45.78 8.02
N TYR A 769 72.65 45.30 7.58
CA TYR A 769 71.35 45.84 7.94
C TYR A 769 71.11 45.74 9.44
N LEU A 770 71.35 44.57 10.04
CA LEU A 770 71.25 44.36 11.48
C LEU A 770 72.26 45.22 12.26
N ILE A 771 73.51 45.33 11.80
CA ILE A 771 74.51 46.19 12.46
C ILE A 771 74.07 47.65 12.41
N ALA A 772 73.60 48.12 11.25
CA ALA A 772 73.11 49.48 11.10
C ALA A 772 71.91 49.74 12.01
N HIS A 773 71.00 48.77 12.11
CA HIS A 773 69.87 48.84 13.03
C HIS A 773 70.31 48.91 14.50
N ILE A 774 71.16 47.99 14.93
CA ILE A 774 71.55 47.84 16.35
C ILE A 774 72.44 48.98 16.84
N PHE A 775 73.40 49.44 16.02
CA PHE A 775 74.44 50.37 16.48
C PHE A 775 74.31 51.78 15.93
N SER A 776 73.72 51.94 14.75
CA SER A 776 73.69 53.22 14.03
C SER A 776 72.30 53.86 13.96
N GLY A 777 71.30 53.27 14.64
CA GLY A 777 69.92 53.75 14.66
C GLY A 777 69.17 53.55 13.35
N GLY A 778 69.60 52.58 12.53
CA GLY A 778 68.90 52.18 11.30
C GLY A 778 67.53 51.55 11.56
N PRO A 779 66.71 51.36 10.52
CA PRO A 779 65.38 50.76 10.65
C PRO A 779 65.44 49.28 11.09
N PRO A 780 64.47 48.78 11.90
CA PRO A 780 64.39 47.37 12.27
C PRO A 780 64.13 46.47 11.05
N PRO A 781 64.54 45.18 11.08
CA PRO A 781 64.15 44.20 10.07
C PRO A 781 62.64 44.26 9.80
N PRO A 782 62.19 44.21 8.54
CA PRO A 782 60.77 44.13 8.20
C PRO A 782 60.15 42.92 8.92
N GLN A 783 59.05 43.12 9.65
CA GLN A 783 58.33 42.01 10.28
C GLN A 783 57.42 41.32 9.28
#